data_AF-A0A1I0CCX4-F1
#
_entry.id   AF-A0A1I0CCX4-F1
#
_cell.length_a   1.000
_cell.length_b   1.000
_cell.length_c   1.000
_cell.angle_alpha   90.00
_cell.angle_beta   90.00
_cell.angle_gamma   90.00
#
_symmetry.space_group_name_H-M   'P 1'
#
loop_
_entity.id
_entity.type
_entity.pdbx_description
1 polymer ?
#
loop_
_entity_poly.entity_id
_entity_poly.type
_entity_poly.pdbx_seq_one_letter_code
_entity_poly.pdbx_strand_id
1 'polypeptide(L)'
;MGIFSELKRRNVIKVAISYLVLAWVVIQVTAIAVPALHLPHWVNTLVFFFGAIGFPFALFFTWTFELTPEGIKRSREVEASESITHLTGRKLDFVIIGLLIIAVVVLLIERQWKSGITDQPSKNIVADIPTTIQQTSSDETSENIPASIAVLPFVNMSSDPEQEYFSDGITDEILNYLVKVTDLRVVARTSSFAFKGKNIDLRDIGAQLGVEYLLEGSIRKYDNDIRITAQLISVKDGMHLWSETYAHTLDDVFLVQSEIAQEIARELRINLDANGNDAIQVVSPDAHNFYLLGLERLKKGEYQPYIEAREYFVKALEVEPNYIDAQIGLANSLIELFRYGNIEEVEFLPRFKAAIDKLSTMVEPDHPSLLVFKAYFYVVKKEFELSSQLIDQAYQIAPNNPDVVAAYIIATGFKLTDKQKLDFTLQQLQSDPLNLKLHMALASQYQWVFYEYEKAYKVTDDMERIDPEYSGLYLLRTRIAISRGNMVKALQMALLTFEKDRDDPEGAAQIALLYAQLGFYDQAEYYIKVADSLKKDTSLAIGSRIYLLWAQNKNQEAFELSKEFIFSERTGRFWSDGVPKSVYINTLFEEQKYDELTSYIYKNSDKIIDNRLKIIASRDMSWRDVTLAVQLAHLLKAKGDESYLLLVEDINQFFEQWNMLVTEEDIVDNTWFRMNMVDLSEDFNSLYDDLLASHKRESMLRYFALGKGFISPHYLSKQPKYIEFEALLNQEMERQRNIIIDQHPELIDIPMNNL
;
A
#
# COMPACT_ATOMS: atom_id res chain seq x y z
N MET A 1 35.71 -31.88 -44.41
CA MET A 1 34.35 -31.36 -44.63
C MET A 1 33.79 -30.93 -43.29
N GLY A 2 33.23 -29.73 -43.17
CA GLY A 2 32.76 -29.20 -41.87
C GLY A 2 31.49 -29.90 -41.38
N ILE A 3 31.30 -29.94 -40.06
CA ILE A 3 30.14 -30.58 -39.39
C ILE A 3 28.80 -30.12 -40.00
N PHE A 4 28.69 -28.84 -40.35
CA PHE A 4 27.48 -28.26 -40.95
C PHE A 4 27.16 -28.84 -42.34
N SER A 5 28.19 -29.15 -43.14
CA SER A 5 28.02 -29.78 -44.46
C SER A 5 27.56 -31.24 -44.34
N GLU A 6 27.98 -31.95 -43.30
CA GLU A 6 27.49 -33.30 -43.00
C GLU A 6 26.06 -33.30 -42.45
N LEU A 7 25.69 -32.36 -41.58
CA LEU A 7 24.33 -32.21 -41.07
C LEU A 7 23.32 -31.96 -42.19
N LYS A 8 23.70 -31.13 -43.17
CA LYS A 8 22.87 -30.85 -44.35
C LYS A 8 22.79 -32.05 -45.30
N ARG A 9 23.90 -32.78 -45.50
CA ARG A 9 23.91 -34.01 -46.31
C ARG A 9 23.00 -35.09 -45.74
N ARG A 10 23.02 -35.28 -44.42
CA ARG A 10 22.28 -36.35 -43.72
C ARG A 10 20.83 -35.99 -43.37
N ASN A 11 20.29 -34.88 -43.89
CA ASN A 11 18.94 -34.38 -43.61
C ASN A 11 18.60 -34.16 -42.12
N VAL A 12 19.60 -34.10 -41.23
CA VAL A 12 19.39 -33.99 -39.77
C VAL A 12 18.64 -32.71 -39.41
N ILE A 13 18.92 -31.61 -40.11
CA ILE A 13 18.21 -30.33 -39.91
C ILE A 13 16.73 -30.43 -40.29
N LYS A 14 16.40 -31.11 -41.39
CA LYS A 14 15.01 -31.29 -41.83
C LYS A 14 14.22 -32.19 -40.86
N VAL A 15 14.85 -33.25 -40.36
CA VAL A 15 14.24 -34.13 -39.35
C VAL A 15 14.05 -33.39 -38.02
N ALA A 16 15.02 -32.57 -37.61
CA ALA A 16 14.90 -31.73 -36.41
C ALA A 16 13.66 -30.82 -36.50
N ILE A 17 13.51 -30.08 -37.61
CA ILE A 17 12.37 -29.18 -37.84
C ILE A 17 11.06 -29.98 -37.87
N SER A 18 11.02 -31.09 -38.59
CA SER A 18 9.81 -31.93 -38.69
C SER A 18 9.39 -32.49 -37.33
N TYR A 19 10.35 -32.93 -36.51
CA TYR A 19 10.12 -33.44 -35.17
C TYR A 19 9.55 -32.34 -34.26
N LEU A 20 10.12 -31.14 -34.30
CA LEU A 20 9.64 -30.01 -33.49
C LEU A 20 8.22 -29.60 -33.87
N VAL A 21 7.90 -29.55 -35.17
CA VAL A 21 6.53 -29.26 -35.64
C VAL A 21 5.56 -30.36 -35.19
N LEU A 22 5.93 -31.62 -35.33
CA LEU A 22 5.08 -32.75 -34.92
C LEU A 22 4.88 -32.77 -33.40
N ALA A 23 5.95 -32.57 -32.62
CA ALA A 23 5.88 -32.49 -31.16
C ALA A 23 4.98 -31.35 -30.71
N TRP A 24 5.06 -30.19 -31.36
CA TRP A 24 4.16 -29.07 -31.09
C TRP A 24 2.69 -29.41 -31.38
N VAL A 25 2.39 -30.08 -32.51
CA VAL A 25 1.03 -30.55 -32.82
C VAL A 25 0.52 -31.54 -31.77
N VAL A 26 1.37 -32.50 -31.35
CA VAL A 26 0.99 -33.49 -30.31
C VAL A 26 0.69 -32.79 -28.98
N ILE A 27 1.47 -31.78 -28.60
CA ILE A 27 1.22 -30.99 -27.40
C ILE A 27 -0.13 -30.26 -27.51
N GLN A 28 -0.44 -29.65 -28.64
CA GLN A 28 -1.72 -28.96 -28.86
C GLN A 28 -2.92 -29.91 -28.78
N VAL A 29 -2.84 -31.06 -29.45
CA VAL A 29 -3.89 -32.09 -29.39
C VAL A 29 -4.06 -32.60 -27.96
N THR A 30 -2.97 -32.81 -27.23
CA THR A 30 -2.99 -33.29 -25.84
C THR A 30 -3.61 -32.25 -24.91
N ALA A 31 -3.28 -30.96 -25.07
CA ALA A 31 -3.83 -29.88 -24.28
C ALA A 31 -5.36 -29.77 -24.41
N ILE A 32 -5.92 -30.14 -25.56
CA ILE A 32 -7.36 -30.21 -25.81
C ILE A 32 -7.96 -31.53 -25.31
N ALA A 33 -7.29 -32.66 -25.57
CA ALA A 33 -7.81 -33.99 -25.27
C ALA A 33 -7.80 -34.33 -23.78
N VAL A 34 -6.78 -33.89 -23.01
CA VAL A 34 -6.64 -34.21 -21.59
C VAL A 34 -7.81 -33.68 -20.75
N PRO A 35 -8.20 -32.39 -20.86
CA PRO A 35 -9.41 -31.90 -20.20
C PRO A 35 -10.69 -32.57 -20.72
N ALA A 36 -10.83 -32.74 -22.05
CA ALA A 36 -12.03 -33.33 -22.65
C ALA A 36 -12.29 -34.79 -22.20
N LEU A 37 -11.22 -35.55 -21.95
CA LEU A 37 -11.28 -36.92 -21.47
C LEU A 37 -11.22 -37.04 -19.93
N HIS A 38 -11.26 -35.92 -19.21
CA HIS A 38 -11.14 -35.85 -17.74
C HIS A 38 -9.88 -36.55 -17.19
N LEU A 39 -8.78 -36.47 -17.94
CA LEU A 39 -7.50 -37.02 -17.52
C LEU A 39 -6.76 -36.04 -16.59
N PRO A 40 -5.95 -36.53 -15.64
CA PRO A 40 -5.15 -35.66 -14.77
C PRO A 40 -4.18 -34.75 -15.54
N HIS A 41 -4.01 -33.51 -15.08
CA HIS A 41 -3.14 -32.54 -15.76
C HIS A 41 -1.65 -32.92 -15.85
N TRP A 42 -1.17 -33.84 -14.98
CA TRP A 42 0.21 -34.35 -15.09
C TRP A 42 0.48 -35.11 -16.40
N VAL A 43 -0.57 -35.55 -17.12
CA VAL A 43 -0.44 -36.18 -18.44
C VAL A 43 0.16 -35.22 -19.46
N ASN A 44 -0.16 -33.93 -19.40
CA ASN A 44 0.46 -32.90 -20.25
C ASN A 44 1.98 -32.83 -20.02
N THR A 45 2.39 -32.86 -18.75
CA THR A 45 3.80 -32.83 -18.34
C THR A 45 4.55 -34.06 -18.87
N LEU A 46 3.96 -35.26 -18.79
CA LEU A 46 4.60 -36.45 -19.34
C LEU A 46 4.75 -36.40 -20.87
N VAL A 47 3.72 -35.93 -21.58
CA VAL A 47 3.76 -35.84 -23.05
C VAL A 47 4.86 -34.88 -23.51
N PHE A 48 4.99 -33.72 -22.83
CA PHE A 48 6.10 -32.80 -23.08
C PHE A 48 7.46 -33.46 -22.81
N PHE A 49 7.61 -34.10 -21.65
CA PHE A 49 8.88 -34.69 -21.21
C PHE A 49 9.33 -35.84 -22.12
N PHE A 50 8.43 -36.76 -22.48
CA PHE A 50 8.75 -37.85 -23.43
C PHE A 50 9.00 -37.32 -24.85
N GLY A 51 8.28 -36.28 -25.27
CA GLY A 51 8.55 -35.58 -26.53
C GLY A 51 9.95 -34.97 -26.57
N ALA A 52 10.37 -34.32 -25.48
CA ALA A 52 11.70 -33.75 -25.34
C ALA A 52 12.81 -34.81 -25.31
N ILE A 53 12.59 -35.94 -24.61
CA ILE A 53 13.54 -37.05 -24.59
C ILE A 53 13.70 -37.69 -25.97
N GLY A 54 12.62 -37.84 -26.74
CA GLY A 54 12.69 -38.44 -28.07
C GLY A 54 13.47 -37.61 -29.10
N PHE A 55 13.64 -36.30 -28.87
CA PHE A 55 14.34 -35.41 -29.81
C PHE A 55 15.83 -35.77 -30.00
N PRO A 56 16.65 -35.92 -28.93
CA PRO A 56 18.01 -36.44 -29.04
C PRO A 56 18.12 -37.79 -29.78
N PHE A 57 17.17 -38.71 -29.55
CA PHE A 57 17.16 -40.00 -30.24
C PHE A 57 16.86 -39.85 -31.73
N ALA A 58 15.89 -39.02 -32.11
CA ALA A 58 15.57 -38.75 -33.51
C ALA A 58 16.77 -38.17 -34.27
N LEU A 59 17.50 -37.24 -33.65
CA LEU A 59 18.75 -36.71 -34.22
C LEU A 59 19.83 -37.78 -34.34
N PHE A 60 20.01 -38.61 -33.30
CA PHE A 60 20.99 -39.68 -33.29
C PHE A 60 20.71 -40.75 -34.36
N PHE A 61 19.47 -41.20 -34.51
CA PHE A 61 19.09 -42.19 -35.53
C PHE A 61 19.31 -41.66 -36.94
N THR A 62 18.94 -40.39 -37.18
CA THR A 62 19.17 -39.72 -38.48
C THR A 62 20.66 -39.52 -38.76
N TRP A 63 21.47 -39.33 -37.72
CA TRP A 63 22.91 -39.20 -37.84
C TRP A 63 23.59 -40.55 -38.17
N THR A 64 23.13 -41.63 -37.54
CA THR A 64 23.80 -42.94 -37.54
C THR A 64 23.30 -43.94 -38.59
N PHE A 65 22.09 -43.77 -39.11
CA PHE A 65 21.48 -44.69 -40.08
C PHE A 65 20.97 -43.94 -41.30
N GLU A 66 21.14 -44.54 -42.48
CA GLU A 66 20.57 -44.06 -43.75
C GLU A 66 19.61 -45.12 -44.32
N LEU A 67 18.43 -44.68 -44.79
CA LEU A 67 17.48 -45.54 -45.48
C LEU A 67 17.92 -45.73 -46.94
N THR A 68 18.23 -46.97 -47.30
CA THR A 68 18.53 -47.39 -48.68
C THR A 68 17.36 -48.21 -49.26
N PRO A 69 17.27 -48.45 -50.58
CA PRO A 69 16.21 -49.26 -51.17
C PRO A 69 16.15 -50.70 -50.60
N GLU A 70 17.26 -51.17 -50.03
CA GLU A 70 17.44 -52.51 -49.46
C GLU A 70 17.21 -52.57 -47.94
N GLY A 71 16.94 -51.44 -47.28
CA GLY A 71 16.68 -51.36 -45.84
C GLY A 71 17.52 -50.30 -45.10
N ILE A 72 17.46 -50.35 -43.76
CA ILE A 72 18.19 -49.43 -42.86
C ILE A 72 19.64 -49.92 -42.73
N LYS A 73 20.61 -49.16 -43.25
CA LYS A 73 22.05 -49.45 -43.13
C LYS A 73 22.77 -48.37 -42.31
N ARG A 74 23.84 -48.73 -41.61
CA ARG A 74 24.68 -47.77 -40.87
C ARG A 74 25.41 -46.87 -41.86
N SER A 75 25.42 -45.56 -41.61
CA SER A 75 25.91 -44.55 -42.55
C SER A 75 27.44 -44.53 -42.76
N ARG A 76 28.18 -45.50 -42.21
CA ARG A 76 29.62 -45.73 -42.46
C ARG A 76 29.90 -46.69 -43.62
N GLU A 77 28.89 -47.39 -44.16
CA GLU A 77 29.07 -48.46 -45.15
C GLU A 77 28.44 -48.16 -46.53
N VAL A 78 28.04 -46.91 -46.80
CA VAL A 78 27.31 -46.53 -48.03
C VAL A 78 28.17 -45.61 -48.91
N GLU A 79 28.47 -46.02 -50.14
CA GLU A 79 29.11 -45.16 -51.16
C GLU A 79 28.13 -44.10 -51.70
N ALA A 80 28.63 -42.89 -51.98
CA ALA A 80 27.83 -41.71 -52.32
C ALA A 80 26.94 -41.86 -53.58
N SER A 81 27.14 -42.89 -54.39
CA SER A 81 26.40 -43.23 -55.60
C SER A 81 25.11 -44.06 -55.36
N GLU A 82 24.94 -44.68 -54.19
CA GLU A 82 23.74 -45.48 -53.85
C GLU A 82 22.71 -44.73 -52.97
N SER A 83 23.01 -43.48 -52.59
CA SER A 83 22.13 -42.68 -51.74
C SER A 83 20.98 -42.07 -52.54
N ILE A 84 19.73 -42.46 -52.25
CA ILE A 84 18.50 -41.93 -52.89
C ILE A 84 18.11 -40.52 -52.40
N THR A 85 19.09 -39.68 -52.04
CA THR A 85 18.89 -38.46 -51.24
C THR A 85 18.04 -37.39 -51.94
N HIS A 86 17.94 -37.40 -53.27
CA HIS A 86 17.24 -36.34 -54.02
C HIS A 86 15.72 -36.55 -54.18
N LEU A 87 15.20 -37.78 -54.01
CA LEU A 87 13.77 -38.11 -54.14
C LEU A 87 13.02 -38.08 -52.80
N THR A 88 13.69 -38.41 -51.69
CA THR A 88 13.09 -38.46 -50.35
C THR A 88 12.97 -37.07 -49.72
N GLY A 89 13.92 -36.16 -49.99
CA GLY A 89 13.89 -34.79 -49.47
C GLY A 89 12.70 -33.97 -49.94
N ARG A 90 12.25 -34.16 -51.19
CA ARG A 90 11.13 -33.41 -51.78
C ARG A 90 9.77 -33.88 -51.24
N LYS A 91 9.61 -35.16 -50.92
CA LYS A 91 8.40 -35.68 -50.24
C LYS A 91 8.31 -35.20 -48.80
N LEU A 92 9.44 -35.10 -48.11
CA LEU A 92 9.50 -34.55 -46.74
C LEU A 92 9.14 -33.06 -46.71
N ASP A 93 9.55 -32.29 -47.72
CA ASP A 93 9.17 -30.87 -47.83
C ASP A 93 7.65 -30.69 -47.98
N PHE A 94 6.96 -31.55 -48.74
CA PHE A 94 5.49 -31.54 -48.83
C PHE A 94 4.80 -31.93 -47.53
N VAL A 95 5.37 -32.85 -46.75
CA VAL A 95 4.85 -33.22 -45.43
C VAL A 95 5.02 -32.08 -44.42
N ILE A 96 6.17 -31.40 -44.42
CA ILE A 96 6.41 -30.22 -43.57
C ILE A 96 5.43 -29.10 -43.91
N ILE A 97 5.26 -28.80 -45.21
CA ILE A 97 4.30 -27.77 -45.66
C ILE A 97 2.87 -28.15 -45.27
N GLY A 98 2.48 -29.42 -45.42
CA GLY A 98 1.18 -29.92 -45.00
C GLY A 98 0.94 -29.76 -43.49
N LEU A 99 1.93 -30.11 -42.65
CA LEU A 99 1.86 -29.94 -41.21
C LEU A 99 1.80 -28.48 -40.78
N LEU A 100 2.54 -27.58 -41.45
CA LEU A 100 2.50 -26.14 -41.20
C LEU A 100 1.13 -25.53 -41.57
N ILE A 101 0.52 -25.98 -42.66
CA ILE A 101 -0.83 -25.54 -43.03
C ILE A 101 -1.86 -26.00 -41.99
N ILE A 102 -1.77 -27.26 -41.54
CA ILE A 102 -2.66 -27.77 -40.48
C ILE A 102 -2.46 -26.99 -39.18
N ALA A 103 -1.21 -26.69 -38.80
CA ALA A 103 -0.89 -25.86 -37.64
C ALA A 103 -1.56 -24.47 -37.71
N VAL A 104 -1.46 -23.81 -38.87
CA VAL A 104 -2.10 -22.50 -39.10
C VAL A 104 -3.62 -22.61 -39.05
N VAL A 105 -4.21 -23.66 -39.63
CA VAL A 105 -5.66 -23.89 -39.60
C VAL A 105 -6.16 -24.16 -38.17
N VAL A 106 -5.44 -24.96 -37.38
CA VAL A 106 -5.78 -25.21 -35.97
C VAL A 106 -5.71 -23.91 -35.16
N LEU A 107 -4.67 -23.09 -35.34
CA LEU A 107 -4.55 -21.79 -34.68
C LEU A 107 -5.69 -20.84 -35.07
N LEU A 108 -6.14 -20.87 -36.32
CA LEU A 108 -7.28 -20.06 -36.78
C LEU A 108 -8.62 -20.57 -36.22
N ILE A 109 -8.81 -21.88 -36.09
CA ILE A 109 -10.00 -22.48 -35.45
C ILE A 109 -10.01 -22.22 -33.95
N GLU A 110 -8.87 -22.35 -33.26
CA GLU A 110 -8.73 -22.04 -31.84
C GLU A 110 -9.06 -20.56 -31.56
N ARG A 111 -8.59 -19.66 -32.44
CA ARG A 111 -8.91 -18.23 -32.38
C ARG A 111 -10.40 -17.94 -32.61
N GLN A 112 -11.11 -18.73 -33.40
CA GLN A 112 -12.56 -18.58 -33.64
C GLN A 112 -13.46 -19.30 -32.63
N TRP A 113 -12.99 -20.33 -31.94
CA TRP A 113 -13.79 -21.04 -30.93
C TRP A 113 -13.63 -20.50 -29.51
N LYS A 114 -12.48 -19.90 -29.16
CA LYS A 114 -12.33 -19.17 -27.89
C LYS A 114 -13.20 -17.90 -27.79
N SER A 115 -13.78 -17.42 -28.90
CA SER A 115 -14.79 -16.34 -28.87
C SER A 115 -16.23 -16.84 -28.58
N GLY A 116 -16.44 -18.14 -28.32
CA GLY A 116 -17.78 -18.73 -28.18
C GLY A 116 -18.00 -19.64 -26.97
N ILE A 117 -17.00 -19.87 -26.11
CA ILE A 117 -17.15 -20.66 -24.88
C ILE A 117 -16.57 -19.86 -23.71
N THR A 118 -17.44 -19.09 -23.08
CA THR A 118 -17.23 -18.50 -21.76
C THR A 118 -17.26 -19.65 -20.75
N ASP A 119 -16.13 -19.94 -20.11
CA ASP A 119 -16.14 -20.63 -18.82
C ASP A 119 -16.95 -19.76 -17.86
N GLN A 120 -18.09 -20.25 -17.39
CA GLN A 120 -18.83 -19.59 -16.31
C GLN A 120 -17.93 -19.52 -15.07
N PRO A 121 -17.57 -18.32 -14.57
CA PRO A 121 -17.07 -18.21 -13.21
C PRO A 121 -18.23 -18.55 -12.28
N SER A 122 -17.96 -19.47 -11.36
CA SER A 122 -18.78 -19.87 -10.22
C SER A 122 -19.73 -18.77 -9.70
N LYS A 123 -21.02 -18.95 -9.96
CA LYS A 123 -22.14 -18.08 -9.58
C LYS A 123 -22.53 -18.17 -8.09
N ASN A 124 -21.58 -18.37 -7.18
CA ASN A 124 -21.85 -18.60 -5.75
C ASN A 124 -21.09 -17.62 -4.84
N ILE A 125 -21.30 -16.31 -4.98
CA ILE A 125 -20.86 -15.32 -3.96
C ILE A 125 -22.04 -14.48 -3.39
N VAL A 126 -23.27 -14.59 -3.92
CA VAL A 126 -24.38 -13.68 -3.51
C VAL A 126 -25.53 -14.38 -2.75
N ALA A 127 -25.37 -15.61 -2.29
CA ALA A 127 -26.52 -16.38 -1.77
C ALA A 127 -26.89 -16.17 -0.28
N ASP A 128 -26.12 -15.45 0.55
CA ASP A 128 -26.41 -15.33 2.00
C ASP A 128 -26.41 -13.89 2.54
N ILE A 129 -27.04 -12.96 1.81
CA ILE A 129 -27.51 -11.70 2.39
C ILE A 129 -29.05 -11.78 2.43
N PRO A 130 -29.71 -11.68 3.61
CA PRO A 130 -31.15 -11.86 3.71
C PRO A 130 -31.86 -10.75 2.92
N THR A 131 -32.46 -11.17 1.79
CA THR A 131 -33.29 -10.31 0.94
C THR A 131 -34.64 -10.12 1.62
N THR A 132 -34.81 -9.01 2.34
CA THR A 132 -36.13 -8.40 2.55
C THR A 132 -36.13 -7.04 1.88
N ILE A 133 -36.38 -7.01 0.58
CA ILE A 133 -36.91 -5.82 -0.08
C ILE A 133 -38.23 -6.25 -0.69
N GLN A 134 -39.31 -5.94 0.03
CA GLN A 134 -40.65 -5.89 -0.53
C GLN A 134 -40.72 -4.75 -1.53
N GLN A 135 -41.31 -5.07 -2.68
CA GLN A 135 -41.73 -4.14 -3.71
C GLN A 135 -42.61 -3.04 -3.12
N THR A 136 -42.20 -1.78 -3.32
CA THR A 136 -43.13 -0.68 -3.51
C THR A 136 -42.77 0.02 -4.81
N SER A 137 -43.79 0.10 -5.65
CA SER A 137 -43.85 0.62 -7.00
C SER A 137 -43.68 2.14 -7.07
N SER A 138 -42.92 2.56 -8.08
CA SER A 138 -43.10 3.72 -8.99
C SER A 138 -43.45 5.10 -8.44
N ASP A 139 -42.70 6.06 -8.98
CA ASP A 139 -42.82 7.52 -8.94
C ASP A 139 -42.24 8.21 -7.71
N GLU A 140 -40.93 8.49 -7.79
CA GLU A 140 -40.32 9.71 -7.26
C GLU A 140 -39.03 10.01 -8.08
N THR A 141 -38.91 11.26 -8.50
CA THR A 141 -37.84 11.96 -9.23
C THR A 141 -36.49 11.22 -9.39
N SER A 142 -36.03 11.04 -10.64
CA SER A 142 -34.65 10.62 -10.91
C SER A 142 -33.69 11.67 -10.38
N GLU A 143 -33.05 11.39 -9.24
CA GLU A 143 -31.79 12.04 -8.90
C GLU A 143 -30.84 11.85 -10.09
N ASN A 144 -30.25 12.95 -10.54
CA ASN A 144 -29.36 13.01 -11.69
C ASN A 144 -28.07 12.25 -11.32
N ILE A 145 -28.01 10.94 -11.57
CA ILE A 145 -26.80 10.15 -11.36
C ILE A 145 -25.77 10.64 -12.39
N PRO A 146 -24.64 11.23 -11.96
CA PRO A 146 -23.63 11.72 -12.89
C PRO A 146 -23.10 10.56 -13.74
N ALA A 147 -22.86 10.83 -15.04
CA ALA A 147 -22.23 9.87 -15.94
C ALA A 147 -20.92 9.37 -15.33
N SER A 148 -20.53 8.12 -15.60
CA SER A 148 -19.33 7.54 -14.97
C SER A 148 -18.35 6.94 -15.97
N ILE A 149 -17.06 7.23 -15.78
CA ILE A 149 -15.97 6.83 -16.68
C ILE A 149 -14.78 6.22 -15.92
N ALA A 150 -14.09 5.27 -16.53
CA ALA A 150 -12.75 4.88 -16.14
C ALA A 150 -11.76 5.04 -17.30
N VAL A 151 -10.53 5.43 -16.98
CA VAL A 151 -9.43 5.60 -17.95
C VAL A 151 -8.46 4.46 -17.80
N LEU A 152 -8.47 3.52 -18.73
CA LEU A 152 -7.59 2.35 -18.71
C LEU A 152 -6.16 2.74 -19.11
N PRO A 153 -5.13 2.05 -18.59
CA PRO A 153 -3.73 2.25 -18.97
C PRO A 153 -3.53 2.18 -20.49
N PHE A 154 -3.02 3.25 -21.07
CA PHE A 154 -2.75 3.30 -22.50
C PHE A 154 -1.62 2.33 -22.83
N VAL A 155 -1.83 1.51 -23.85
CA VAL A 155 -0.87 0.49 -24.27
C VAL A 155 0.35 1.15 -24.89
N ASN A 156 1.54 0.90 -24.33
CA ASN A 156 2.80 1.29 -24.95
C ASN A 156 3.06 0.45 -26.22
N MET A 157 3.00 1.09 -27.38
CA MET A 157 3.30 0.52 -28.69
C MET A 157 4.64 1.02 -29.25
N SER A 158 5.49 1.59 -28.39
CA SER A 158 6.85 2.01 -28.71
C SER A 158 7.79 0.80 -28.70
N SER A 159 8.96 0.91 -29.35
CA SER A 159 9.94 -0.18 -29.39
C SER A 159 10.73 -0.37 -28.09
N ASP A 160 10.67 0.62 -27.20
CA ASP A 160 11.42 0.68 -25.96
C ASP A 160 10.48 0.49 -24.75
N PRO A 161 10.60 -0.65 -24.02
CA PRO A 161 9.84 -0.89 -22.80
C PRO A 161 10.13 0.11 -21.68
N GLU A 162 11.28 0.80 -21.68
CA GLU A 162 11.60 1.81 -20.66
C GLU A 162 10.72 3.07 -20.79
N GLN A 163 9.92 3.19 -21.85
CA GLN A 163 8.97 4.29 -22.05
C GLN A 163 7.58 4.01 -21.47
N GLU A 164 7.42 2.92 -20.72
CA GLU A 164 6.16 2.57 -20.08
C GLU A 164 5.65 3.66 -19.12
N TYR A 165 6.57 4.29 -18.38
CA TYR A 165 6.24 5.40 -17.47
C TYR A 165 5.60 6.58 -18.21
N PHE A 166 5.99 6.80 -19.47
CA PHE A 166 5.44 7.87 -20.30
C PHE A 166 3.99 7.56 -20.66
N SER A 167 3.70 6.33 -21.09
CA SER A 167 2.34 5.93 -21.44
C SER A 167 1.40 5.96 -20.22
N ASP A 168 1.91 5.51 -19.08
CA ASP A 168 1.20 5.58 -17.80
C ASP A 168 0.98 7.02 -17.33
N GLY A 169 1.97 7.89 -17.55
CA GLY A 169 1.91 9.31 -17.24
C GLY A 169 0.80 10.02 -18.00
N ILE A 170 0.76 9.85 -19.32
CA ILE A 170 -0.31 10.42 -20.17
C ILE A 170 -1.69 9.91 -19.75
N THR A 171 -1.81 8.62 -19.43
CA THR A 171 -3.07 8.04 -18.93
C THR A 171 -3.55 8.74 -17.67
N ASP A 172 -2.63 8.96 -16.71
CA ASP A 172 -2.94 9.61 -15.45
C ASP A 172 -3.37 11.06 -15.62
N GLU A 173 -2.78 11.76 -16.58
CA GLU A 173 -3.12 13.17 -16.82
C GLU A 173 -4.48 13.32 -17.48
N ILE A 174 -4.82 12.45 -18.43
CA ILE A 174 -6.18 12.41 -18.98
C ILE A 174 -7.20 12.15 -17.85
N LEU A 175 -6.90 11.23 -16.93
CA LEU A 175 -7.72 10.99 -15.74
C LEU A 175 -7.84 12.27 -14.89
N ASN A 176 -6.73 12.98 -14.61
CA ASN A 176 -6.72 14.21 -13.83
C ASN A 176 -7.56 15.32 -14.48
N TYR A 177 -7.53 15.46 -15.80
CA TYR A 177 -8.39 16.42 -16.51
C TYR A 177 -9.88 16.04 -16.41
N LEU A 178 -10.21 14.76 -16.54
CA LEU A 178 -11.59 14.28 -16.42
C LEU A 178 -12.15 14.44 -15.00
N VAL A 179 -11.33 14.31 -13.95
CA VAL A 179 -11.75 14.50 -12.54
C VAL A 179 -12.26 15.93 -12.28
N LYS A 180 -11.84 16.91 -13.09
CA LYS A 180 -12.29 18.30 -12.96
C LYS A 180 -13.70 18.54 -13.53
N VAL A 181 -14.30 17.56 -14.20
CA VAL A 181 -15.64 17.66 -14.77
C VAL A 181 -16.67 17.33 -13.68
N THR A 182 -17.36 18.35 -13.15
CA THR A 182 -18.26 18.26 -11.98
C THR A 182 -19.33 17.16 -12.09
N ASP A 183 -19.91 17.03 -13.29
CA ASP A 183 -21.01 16.11 -13.60
C ASP A 183 -20.52 14.73 -14.11
N LEU A 184 -19.22 14.45 -13.98
CA LEU A 184 -18.60 13.18 -14.39
C LEU A 184 -17.96 12.50 -13.18
N ARG A 185 -18.41 11.28 -12.87
CA ARG A 185 -17.78 10.43 -11.86
C ARG A 185 -16.61 9.69 -12.51
N VAL A 186 -15.39 9.99 -12.09
CA VAL A 186 -14.18 9.32 -12.57
C VAL A 186 -13.71 8.29 -11.56
N VAL A 187 -13.53 7.05 -12.03
CA VAL A 187 -12.97 5.95 -11.22
C VAL A 187 -11.52 6.22 -10.86
N ALA A 188 -11.10 5.85 -9.65
CA ALA A 188 -9.74 6.06 -9.22
C ALA A 188 -8.71 5.40 -10.14
N ARG A 189 -7.55 6.05 -10.24
CA ARG A 189 -6.40 5.56 -10.99
C ARG A 189 -6.05 4.11 -10.66
N THR A 190 -5.90 3.79 -9.37
CA THR A 190 -5.51 2.45 -8.90
C THR A 190 -6.48 1.38 -9.39
N SER A 191 -7.78 1.69 -9.38
CA SER A 191 -8.84 0.84 -9.89
C SER A 191 -8.69 0.53 -11.38
N SER A 192 -8.43 1.55 -12.20
CA SER A 192 -8.25 1.38 -13.64
C SER A 192 -6.95 0.63 -13.96
N PHE A 193 -5.87 0.94 -13.23
CA PHE A 193 -4.57 0.32 -13.40
C PHE A 193 -4.50 -1.14 -12.93
N ALA A 194 -5.43 -1.58 -12.09
CA ALA A 194 -5.57 -2.99 -11.72
C ALA A 194 -5.82 -3.91 -12.94
N PHE A 195 -6.25 -3.36 -14.08
CA PHE A 195 -6.45 -4.11 -15.33
C PHE A 195 -5.26 -4.07 -16.29
N LYS A 196 -4.17 -3.38 -15.93
CA LYS A 196 -2.98 -3.27 -16.78
C LYS A 196 -2.41 -4.65 -17.13
N GLY A 197 -2.16 -4.88 -18.42
CA GLY A 197 -1.59 -6.14 -18.91
C GLY A 197 -2.51 -7.36 -18.76
N LYS A 198 -3.76 -7.19 -18.32
CA LYS A 198 -4.76 -8.27 -18.25
C LYS A 198 -5.55 -8.32 -19.55
N ASN A 199 -5.76 -9.53 -20.06
CA ASN A 199 -6.55 -9.76 -21.28
C ASN A 199 -8.01 -10.08 -20.88
N ILE A 200 -8.78 -9.05 -20.53
CA ILE A 200 -10.17 -9.14 -20.08
C ILE A 200 -11.05 -8.34 -21.05
N ASP A 201 -12.27 -8.80 -21.33
CA ASP A 201 -13.23 -8.06 -22.17
C ASP A 201 -13.58 -6.71 -21.54
N LEU A 202 -13.61 -5.64 -22.34
CA LEU A 202 -13.84 -4.28 -21.86
C LEU A 202 -15.19 -4.13 -21.15
N ARG A 203 -16.22 -4.89 -21.53
CA ARG A 203 -17.52 -4.85 -20.83
C ARG A 203 -17.41 -5.44 -19.43
N ASP A 204 -16.63 -6.50 -19.27
CA ASP A 204 -16.37 -7.10 -17.96
C ASP A 204 -15.53 -6.17 -17.07
N ILE A 205 -14.57 -5.44 -17.66
CA ILE A 205 -13.80 -4.40 -16.96
C ILE A 205 -14.74 -3.28 -16.50
N GLY A 206 -15.57 -2.76 -17.41
CA GLY A 206 -16.53 -1.69 -17.10
C GLY A 206 -17.55 -2.09 -16.04
N ALA A 207 -18.02 -3.34 -16.08
CA ALA A 207 -18.91 -3.89 -15.07
C ALA A 207 -18.23 -4.04 -13.70
N GLN A 208 -16.96 -4.47 -13.66
CA GLN A 208 -16.19 -4.56 -12.40
C GLN A 208 -15.88 -3.18 -11.80
N LEU A 209 -15.65 -2.18 -12.64
CA LEU A 209 -15.44 -0.79 -12.23
C LEU A 209 -16.74 -0.04 -11.93
N GLY A 210 -17.89 -0.61 -12.29
CA GLY A 210 -19.20 0.00 -12.13
C GLY A 210 -19.38 1.29 -12.93
N VAL A 211 -18.77 1.38 -14.13
CA VAL A 211 -18.81 2.59 -14.98
C VAL A 211 -19.68 2.41 -16.22
N GLU A 212 -20.21 3.52 -16.72
CA GLU A 212 -20.98 3.57 -17.96
C GLU A 212 -20.07 3.61 -19.20
N TYR A 213 -18.90 4.23 -19.06
CA TYR A 213 -17.97 4.48 -20.15
C TYR A 213 -16.54 4.06 -19.79
N LEU A 214 -15.80 3.60 -20.80
CA LEU A 214 -14.37 3.32 -20.70
C LEU A 214 -13.61 4.14 -21.73
N LEU A 215 -12.51 4.75 -21.29
CA LEU A 215 -11.49 5.31 -22.17
C LEU A 215 -10.31 4.35 -22.24
N GLU A 216 -9.98 3.89 -23.43
CA GLU A 216 -8.75 3.13 -23.68
C GLU A 216 -7.92 3.78 -24.79
N GLY A 217 -6.66 3.36 -24.91
CA GLY A 217 -5.81 3.88 -25.95
C GLY A 217 -4.46 3.22 -26.07
N SER A 218 -3.66 3.73 -27.00
CA SER A 218 -2.29 3.30 -27.22
C SER A 218 -1.40 4.49 -27.52
N ILE A 219 -0.16 4.44 -27.03
CA ILE A 219 0.85 5.48 -27.23
C ILE A 219 2.04 4.86 -27.93
N ARG A 220 2.47 5.49 -29.02
CA ARG A 220 3.73 5.18 -29.69
C ARG A 220 4.59 6.42 -29.73
N LYS A 221 5.73 6.37 -29.06
CA LYS A 221 6.75 7.42 -29.08
C LYS A 221 7.94 6.95 -29.90
N TYR A 222 8.42 7.81 -30.78
CA TYR A 222 9.61 7.60 -31.60
C TYR A 222 10.37 8.92 -31.66
N ASP A 223 11.54 8.99 -31.02
CA ASP A 223 12.31 10.22 -30.85
C ASP A 223 11.43 11.38 -30.31
N ASN A 224 11.16 12.39 -31.14
CA ASN A 224 10.31 13.53 -30.80
C ASN A 224 8.86 13.38 -31.29
N ASP A 225 8.54 12.35 -32.05
CA ASP A 225 7.19 12.14 -32.60
C ASP A 225 6.38 11.21 -31.68
N ILE A 226 5.14 11.60 -31.42
CA ILE A 226 4.21 10.85 -30.58
C ILE A 226 2.92 10.63 -31.35
N ARG A 227 2.45 9.38 -31.34
CA ARG A 227 1.12 9.01 -31.79
C ARG A 227 0.31 8.49 -30.62
N ILE A 228 -0.79 9.17 -30.31
CA ILE A 228 -1.76 8.77 -29.29
C ILE A 228 -3.05 8.40 -30.00
N THR A 229 -3.55 7.19 -29.76
CA THR A 229 -4.90 6.78 -30.17
C THR A 229 -5.74 6.62 -28.92
N ALA A 230 -6.88 7.30 -28.84
CA ALA A 230 -7.80 7.23 -27.72
C ALA A 230 -9.20 6.83 -28.23
N GLN A 231 -9.93 6.06 -27.42
CA GLN A 231 -11.23 5.50 -27.78
C GLN A 231 -12.16 5.49 -26.57
N LEU A 232 -13.35 6.08 -26.72
CA LEU A 232 -14.41 6.08 -25.74
C LEU A 232 -15.42 4.99 -26.09
N ILE A 233 -15.71 4.13 -25.13
CA ILE A 233 -16.51 2.91 -25.33
C ILE A 233 -17.65 2.88 -24.33
N SER A 234 -18.85 2.53 -24.79
CA SER A 234 -19.98 2.27 -23.89
C SER A 234 -19.89 0.85 -23.31
N VAL A 235 -19.95 0.73 -21.99
CA VAL A 235 -19.93 -0.57 -21.29
C VAL A 235 -21.21 -1.36 -21.56
N LYS A 236 -22.33 -0.68 -21.79
CA LYS A 236 -23.66 -1.29 -21.95
C LYS A 236 -23.74 -2.23 -23.15
N ASP A 237 -23.18 -1.82 -24.28
CA ASP A 237 -23.27 -2.54 -25.55
C ASP A 237 -21.90 -2.83 -26.20
N GLY A 238 -20.80 -2.32 -25.61
CA GLY A 238 -19.45 -2.48 -26.11
C GLY A 238 -19.15 -1.65 -27.35
N MET A 239 -19.99 -0.66 -27.68
CA MET A 239 -19.83 0.16 -28.88
C MET A 239 -18.83 1.29 -28.66
N HIS A 240 -17.98 1.53 -29.66
CA HIS A 240 -17.16 2.75 -29.70
C HIS A 240 -18.05 3.95 -29.96
N LEU A 241 -18.07 4.89 -29.02
CA LEU A 241 -18.78 6.15 -29.12
C LEU A 241 -17.93 7.19 -29.85
N TRP A 242 -16.63 7.19 -29.57
CA TRP A 242 -15.66 8.11 -30.15
C TRP A 242 -14.30 7.44 -30.25
N SER A 243 -13.54 7.79 -31.29
CA SER A 243 -12.16 7.35 -31.46
C SER A 243 -11.40 8.37 -32.28
N GLU A 244 -10.22 8.74 -31.80
CA GLU A 244 -9.36 9.71 -32.48
C GLU A 244 -7.89 9.31 -32.38
N THR A 245 -7.10 9.77 -33.35
CA THR A 245 -5.66 9.57 -33.37
C THR A 245 -4.96 10.90 -33.57
N TYR A 246 -4.14 11.22 -32.58
CA TYR A 246 -3.36 12.43 -32.48
C TYR A 246 -1.93 12.11 -32.89
N ALA A 247 -1.39 12.84 -33.86
CA ALA A 247 -0.01 12.73 -34.31
C ALA A 247 0.69 14.08 -34.08
N HIS A 248 1.48 14.14 -33.03
CA HIS A 248 2.07 15.37 -32.50
C HIS A 248 3.55 15.20 -32.23
N THR A 249 4.26 16.30 -32.05
CA THR A 249 5.60 16.28 -31.46
C THR A 249 5.49 16.19 -29.94
N LEU A 250 6.59 15.85 -29.27
CA LEU A 250 6.67 15.80 -27.81
C LEU A 250 6.38 17.17 -27.17
N ASP A 251 6.62 18.26 -27.91
CA ASP A 251 6.30 19.63 -27.51
C ASP A 251 4.79 19.90 -27.47
N ASP A 252 4.00 19.20 -28.29
CA ASP A 252 2.56 19.41 -28.45
C ASP A 252 1.73 18.37 -27.66
N VAL A 253 2.35 17.34 -27.06
CA VAL A 253 1.67 16.22 -26.40
C VAL A 253 0.77 16.67 -25.24
N PHE A 254 1.10 17.81 -24.64
CA PHE A 254 0.35 18.47 -23.57
C PHE A 254 -1.05 18.92 -23.99
N LEU A 255 -1.16 19.47 -25.19
CA LEU A 255 -2.43 19.95 -25.72
C LEU A 255 -3.37 18.77 -25.94
N VAL A 256 -2.84 17.66 -26.44
CA VAL A 256 -3.58 16.44 -26.75
C VAL A 256 -4.32 15.88 -25.54
N GLN A 257 -3.74 15.91 -24.33
CA GLN A 257 -4.37 15.36 -23.13
C GLN A 257 -5.66 16.11 -22.76
N SER A 258 -5.56 17.45 -22.75
CA SER A 258 -6.68 18.33 -22.46
C SER A 258 -7.74 18.31 -23.59
N GLU A 259 -7.31 18.21 -24.84
CA GLU A 259 -8.19 18.04 -26.00
C GLU A 259 -8.98 16.74 -25.88
N ILE A 260 -8.33 15.61 -25.54
CA ILE A 260 -9.00 14.33 -25.29
C ILE A 260 -10.06 14.48 -24.21
N ALA A 261 -9.73 15.12 -23.07
CA ALA A 261 -10.70 15.30 -21.98
C ALA A 261 -11.90 16.19 -22.38
N GLN A 262 -11.65 17.27 -23.15
CA GLN A 262 -12.70 18.16 -23.66
C GLN A 262 -13.59 17.46 -24.69
N GLU A 263 -13.02 16.68 -25.60
CA GLU A 263 -13.79 15.89 -26.57
C GLU A 263 -14.64 14.83 -25.87
N ILE A 264 -14.09 14.14 -24.86
CA ILE A 264 -14.88 13.19 -24.04
C ILE A 264 -16.04 13.90 -23.35
N ALA A 265 -15.81 15.04 -22.69
CA ALA A 265 -16.87 15.78 -22.03
C ALA A 265 -17.97 16.22 -23.03
N ARG A 266 -17.57 16.63 -24.23
CA ARG A 266 -18.48 17.02 -25.33
C ARG A 266 -19.30 15.83 -25.84
N GLU A 267 -18.66 14.69 -26.08
CA GLU A 267 -19.31 13.45 -26.53
C GLU A 267 -20.31 12.92 -25.49
N LEU A 268 -19.95 13.00 -24.21
CA LEU A 268 -20.83 12.65 -23.09
C LEU A 268 -21.93 13.69 -22.83
N ARG A 269 -21.92 14.83 -23.55
CA ARG A 269 -22.86 15.96 -23.38
C ARG A 269 -22.92 16.49 -21.95
N ILE A 270 -21.80 16.44 -21.26
CA ILE A 270 -21.66 16.94 -19.90
C ILE A 270 -21.33 18.43 -19.99
N ASN A 271 -22.02 19.26 -19.21
CA ASN A 271 -21.69 20.68 -19.16
C ASN A 271 -20.28 20.81 -18.56
N LEU A 272 -19.34 21.29 -19.37
CA LEU A 272 -18.13 21.89 -18.83
C LEU A 272 -18.58 23.20 -18.19
N ASP A 273 -18.71 23.23 -16.87
CA ASP A 273 -18.87 24.49 -16.15
C ASP A 273 -17.79 25.46 -16.66
N ALA A 274 -18.15 26.72 -16.89
CA ALA A 274 -17.30 27.73 -17.50
C ALA A 274 -15.98 28.02 -16.75
N ASN A 275 -15.73 27.34 -15.62
CA ASN A 275 -14.47 27.30 -14.88
C ASN A 275 -13.48 26.24 -15.42
N GLY A 276 -13.89 25.34 -16.32
CA GLY A 276 -13.01 24.39 -17.03
C GLY A 276 -12.10 25.03 -18.08
N ASN A 277 -12.11 26.37 -18.18
CA ASN A 277 -11.14 27.19 -18.90
C ASN A 277 -9.97 27.59 -17.99
N ASP A 278 -9.54 26.74 -17.06
CA ASP A 278 -8.17 26.85 -16.56
C ASP A 278 -7.27 26.76 -17.79
N ALA A 279 -6.70 27.91 -18.17
CA ALA A 279 -5.82 28.00 -19.33
C ALA A 279 -4.81 26.88 -19.22
N ILE A 280 -4.85 25.92 -20.16
CA ILE A 280 -3.93 24.79 -20.21
C ILE A 280 -2.54 25.38 -20.05
N GLN A 281 -1.90 25.08 -18.92
CA GLN A 281 -0.60 25.64 -18.66
C GLN A 281 0.32 25.05 -19.73
N VAL A 282 0.85 25.91 -20.60
CA VAL A 282 1.89 25.50 -21.53
C VAL A 282 3.14 25.29 -20.69
N VAL A 283 3.47 24.02 -20.44
CA VAL A 283 4.60 23.60 -19.60
C VAL A 283 5.72 23.09 -20.51
N SER A 284 6.97 23.31 -20.11
CA SER A 284 8.12 22.76 -20.81
C SER A 284 8.07 21.21 -20.89
N PRO A 285 8.36 20.62 -22.06
CA PRO A 285 8.56 19.17 -22.25
C PRO A 285 9.45 18.52 -21.18
N ASP A 286 10.55 19.18 -20.85
CA ASP A 286 11.53 18.69 -19.88
C ASP A 286 10.95 18.74 -18.45
N ALA A 287 10.27 19.83 -18.08
CA ALA A 287 9.64 19.98 -16.77
C ALA A 287 8.60 18.88 -16.53
N HIS A 288 7.83 18.57 -17.56
CA HIS A 288 6.83 17.52 -17.51
C HIS A 288 7.40 16.12 -17.47
N ASN A 289 8.45 15.85 -18.25
CA ASN A 289 9.11 14.55 -18.16
C ASN A 289 9.64 14.31 -16.74
N PHE A 290 10.18 15.34 -16.08
CA PHE A 290 10.52 15.25 -14.66
C PHE A 290 9.29 15.04 -13.78
N TYR A 291 8.18 15.74 -14.01
CA TYR A 291 6.93 15.52 -13.29
C TYR A 291 6.44 14.05 -13.39
N LEU A 292 6.42 13.47 -14.60
CA LEU A 292 6.02 12.07 -14.82
C LEU A 292 6.95 11.08 -14.13
N LEU A 293 8.27 11.33 -14.16
CA LEU A 293 9.24 10.54 -13.39
C LEU A 293 8.99 10.66 -11.87
N GLY A 294 8.65 11.85 -11.40
CA GLY A 294 8.25 12.08 -10.01
C GLY A 294 7.03 11.25 -9.61
N LEU A 295 6.00 11.21 -10.47
CA LEU A 295 4.82 10.38 -10.26
C LEU A 295 5.14 8.88 -10.26
N GLU A 296 6.00 8.41 -11.18
CA GLU A 296 6.42 7.00 -11.23
C GLU A 296 7.10 6.57 -9.92
N ARG A 297 8.01 7.41 -9.40
CA ARG A 297 8.70 7.13 -8.14
C ARG A 297 7.78 7.22 -6.94
N LEU A 298 6.85 8.17 -6.92
CA LEU A 298 5.86 8.31 -5.84
C LEU A 298 4.96 7.06 -5.74
N LYS A 299 4.68 6.38 -6.85
CA LYS A 299 3.84 5.17 -6.88
C LYS A 299 4.52 3.93 -6.30
N LYS A 300 5.84 3.79 -6.41
CA LYS A 300 6.56 2.61 -5.90
C LYS A 300 6.36 2.40 -4.39
N GLY A 301 6.17 3.49 -3.66
CA GLY A 301 5.72 3.41 -2.28
C GLY A 301 6.81 3.02 -1.28
N GLU A 302 8.08 3.22 -1.64
CA GLU A 302 9.27 2.75 -0.94
C GLU A 302 10.13 3.93 -0.46
N TYR A 303 11.00 3.70 0.53
CA TYR A 303 11.80 4.71 1.21
C TYR A 303 12.65 5.53 0.22
N GLN A 304 13.44 4.87 -0.63
CA GLN A 304 14.32 5.58 -1.59
C GLN A 304 13.54 6.24 -2.74
N PRO A 305 12.57 5.58 -3.41
CA PRO A 305 11.74 6.23 -4.43
C PRO A 305 11.01 7.49 -3.98
N TYR A 306 10.59 7.64 -2.72
CA TYR A 306 10.00 8.90 -2.26
C TYR A 306 10.99 10.09 -2.28
N ILE A 307 12.28 9.83 -2.03
CA ILE A 307 13.33 10.86 -2.13
C ILE A 307 13.48 11.28 -3.59
N GLU A 308 13.57 10.30 -4.50
CA GLU A 308 13.70 10.53 -5.93
C GLU A 308 12.48 11.26 -6.49
N ALA A 309 11.27 10.92 -6.05
CA ALA A 309 10.04 11.61 -6.42
C ALA A 309 10.12 13.11 -6.12
N ARG A 310 10.55 13.47 -4.90
CA ARG A 310 10.76 14.86 -4.50
C ARG A 310 11.78 15.56 -5.41
N GLU A 311 12.91 14.91 -5.69
CA GLU A 311 13.97 15.48 -6.54
C GLU A 311 13.48 15.74 -7.96
N TYR A 312 12.69 14.83 -8.52
CA TYR A 312 12.09 15.02 -9.84
C TYR A 312 11.08 16.17 -9.86
N PHE A 313 10.20 16.30 -8.85
CA PHE A 313 9.30 17.45 -8.77
C PHE A 313 10.06 18.77 -8.60
N VAL A 314 11.17 18.79 -7.85
CA VAL A 314 12.03 19.97 -7.75
C VAL A 314 12.65 20.32 -9.11
N LYS A 315 13.19 19.34 -9.84
CA LYS A 315 13.72 19.58 -11.20
C LYS A 315 12.66 20.10 -12.16
N ALA A 316 11.43 19.59 -12.07
CA ALA A 316 10.30 20.11 -12.84
C ALA A 316 10.05 21.60 -12.55
N LEU A 317 10.07 21.99 -11.28
CA LEU A 317 9.88 23.38 -10.83
C LEU A 317 11.10 24.30 -11.09
N GLU A 318 12.30 23.75 -11.22
CA GLU A 318 13.48 24.51 -11.67
C GLU A 318 13.37 24.91 -13.15
N VAL A 319 12.79 24.03 -13.97
CA VAL A 319 12.56 24.29 -15.40
C VAL A 319 11.31 25.17 -15.59
N GLU A 320 10.22 24.88 -14.89
CA GLU A 320 8.95 25.61 -14.97
C GLU A 320 8.44 26.01 -13.56
N PRO A 321 8.83 27.19 -13.04
CA PRO A 321 8.57 27.61 -11.64
C PRO A 321 7.10 27.81 -11.23
N ASN A 322 6.19 27.83 -12.22
CA ASN A 322 4.76 28.00 -11.99
C ASN A 322 3.97 26.71 -12.29
N TYR A 323 4.62 25.57 -12.49
CA TYR A 323 3.94 24.31 -12.80
C TYR A 323 3.13 23.79 -11.60
N ILE A 324 1.81 23.99 -11.63
CA ILE A 324 0.91 23.71 -10.51
C ILE A 324 0.95 22.23 -10.11
N ASP A 325 0.90 21.32 -11.08
CA ASP A 325 0.86 19.88 -10.78
C ASP A 325 2.17 19.38 -10.18
N ALA A 326 3.32 19.90 -10.63
CA ALA A 326 4.60 19.61 -9.99
C ALA A 326 4.68 20.17 -8.57
N GLN A 327 4.07 21.32 -8.29
CA GLN A 327 3.98 21.88 -6.94
C GLN A 327 3.09 21.02 -6.03
N ILE A 328 1.97 20.50 -6.54
CA ILE A 328 1.10 19.53 -5.85
C ILE A 328 1.87 18.21 -5.60
N GLY A 329 2.58 17.72 -6.61
CA GLY A 329 3.44 16.53 -6.52
C GLY A 329 4.52 16.68 -5.45
N LEU A 330 5.18 17.84 -5.38
CA LEU A 330 6.15 18.16 -4.33
C LEU A 330 5.51 18.10 -2.94
N ALA A 331 4.35 18.73 -2.75
CA ALA A 331 3.64 18.70 -1.47
C ALA A 331 3.26 17.27 -1.06
N ASN A 332 2.74 16.45 -1.99
CA ASN A 332 2.46 15.04 -1.76
C ASN A 332 3.72 14.25 -1.40
N SER A 333 4.84 14.45 -2.11
CA SER A 333 6.11 13.77 -1.81
C SER A 333 6.60 14.09 -0.39
N LEU A 334 6.43 15.33 0.08
CA LEU A 334 6.78 15.72 1.45
C LEU A 334 5.91 15.00 2.49
N ILE A 335 4.61 14.86 2.22
CA ILE A 335 3.70 14.08 3.08
C ILE A 335 4.18 12.64 3.18
N GLU A 336 4.52 12.02 2.05
CA GLU A 336 4.98 10.61 2.03
C GLU A 336 6.34 10.44 2.70
N LEU A 337 7.30 11.34 2.45
CA LEU A 337 8.60 11.35 3.13
C LEU A 337 8.44 11.47 4.65
N PHE A 338 7.50 12.28 5.14
CA PHE A 338 7.21 12.37 6.56
C PHE A 338 6.49 11.12 7.09
N ARG A 339 5.52 10.59 6.32
CA ARG A 339 4.74 9.40 6.67
C ARG A 339 5.62 8.15 6.81
N TYR A 340 6.62 7.99 5.93
CA TYR A 340 7.55 6.85 5.95
C TYR A 340 8.80 7.07 6.79
N GLY A 341 9.13 8.31 7.17
CA GLY A 341 10.21 8.60 8.13
C GLY A 341 11.53 9.02 7.48
N ASN A 342 11.48 9.34 6.19
CA ASN A 342 12.60 9.93 5.47
C ASN A 342 12.98 11.29 6.07
N ILE A 343 12.00 12.07 6.52
CA ILE A 343 12.20 13.38 7.17
C ILE A 343 11.41 13.48 8.47
N GLU A 344 11.96 14.22 9.43
CA GLU A 344 11.35 14.44 10.76
C GLU A 344 10.42 15.67 10.75
N GLU A 345 9.57 15.83 11.76
CA GLU A 345 8.59 16.93 11.83
C GLU A 345 9.25 18.32 11.74
N VAL A 346 10.41 18.49 12.36
CA VAL A 346 11.22 19.74 12.34
C VAL A 346 11.66 20.14 10.93
N GLU A 347 11.87 19.18 10.05
CA GLU A 347 12.22 19.40 8.64
C GLU A 347 10.96 19.48 7.76
N PHE A 348 9.97 18.64 8.06
CA PHE A 348 8.72 18.54 7.32
C PHE A 348 7.90 19.82 7.42
N LEU A 349 7.61 20.33 8.63
CA LEU A 349 6.69 21.46 8.82
C LEU A 349 7.12 22.72 8.04
N PRO A 350 8.40 23.19 8.12
CA PRO A 350 8.82 24.36 7.36
C PRO A 350 8.76 24.15 5.84
N ARG A 351 9.18 22.96 5.36
CA ARG A 351 9.19 22.64 3.91
C ARG A 351 7.78 22.50 3.36
N PHE A 352 6.91 21.81 4.08
CA PHE A 352 5.52 21.62 3.68
C PHE A 352 4.76 22.94 3.72
N LYS A 353 4.99 23.78 4.73
CA LYS A 353 4.46 25.15 4.75
C LYS A 353 4.93 25.97 3.55
N ALA A 354 6.22 25.94 3.22
CA ALA A 354 6.74 26.64 2.04
C ALA A 354 6.08 26.14 0.74
N ALA A 355 5.83 24.82 0.63
CA ALA A 355 5.13 24.25 -0.51
C ALA A 355 3.67 24.71 -0.61
N ILE A 356 2.95 24.78 0.52
CA ILE A 356 1.57 25.30 0.61
C ILE A 356 1.52 26.79 0.27
N ASP A 357 2.44 27.57 0.83
CA ASP A 357 2.50 29.02 0.61
C ASP A 357 2.78 29.32 -0.87
N LYS A 358 3.70 28.59 -1.50
CA LYS A 358 3.99 28.69 -2.93
C LYS A 358 2.77 28.28 -3.78
N LEU A 359 2.10 27.18 -3.45
CA LEU A 359 0.87 26.78 -4.15
C LEU A 359 -0.23 27.84 -4.03
N SER A 360 -0.39 28.46 -2.84
CA SER A 360 -1.36 29.53 -2.60
C SER A 360 -1.14 30.78 -3.46
N THR A 361 0.04 30.94 -4.08
CA THR A 361 0.31 32.04 -5.04
C THR A 361 -0.07 31.68 -6.48
N MET A 362 -0.34 30.40 -6.76
CA MET A 362 -0.58 29.87 -8.10
C MET A 362 -2.05 29.52 -8.35
N VAL A 363 -2.81 29.21 -7.29
CA VAL A 363 -4.19 28.74 -7.38
C VAL A 363 -5.13 29.60 -6.53
N GLU A 364 -6.42 29.54 -6.86
CA GLU A 364 -7.46 30.20 -6.07
C GLU A 364 -7.52 29.67 -4.62
N PRO A 365 -7.94 30.50 -3.65
CA PRO A 365 -7.94 30.12 -2.23
C PRO A 365 -8.78 28.88 -1.88
N ASP A 366 -9.77 28.56 -2.71
CA ASP A 366 -10.70 27.45 -2.56
C ASP A 366 -10.32 26.22 -3.40
N HIS A 367 -9.14 26.22 -4.04
CA HIS A 367 -8.65 25.07 -4.80
C HIS A 367 -8.60 23.79 -3.91
N PRO A 368 -9.22 22.66 -4.32
CA PRO A 368 -9.37 21.48 -3.46
C PRO A 368 -8.07 20.94 -2.88
N SER A 369 -7.02 20.79 -3.68
CA SER A 369 -5.71 20.30 -3.19
C SER A 369 -5.08 21.25 -2.18
N LEU A 370 -5.28 22.57 -2.32
CA LEU A 370 -4.74 23.55 -1.38
C LEU A 370 -5.44 23.43 -0.03
N LEU A 371 -6.77 23.29 -0.04
CA LEU A 371 -7.56 23.07 1.18
C LEU A 371 -7.15 21.77 1.88
N VAL A 372 -6.97 20.66 1.13
CA VAL A 372 -6.50 19.37 1.68
C VAL A 372 -5.11 19.50 2.30
N PHE A 373 -4.16 20.18 1.65
CA PHE A 373 -2.82 20.35 2.21
C PHE A 373 -2.79 21.25 3.45
N LYS A 374 -3.56 22.34 3.46
CA LYS A 374 -3.74 23.16 4.67
C LYS A 374 -4.35 22.33 5.80
N ALA A 375 -5.36 21.53 5.51
CA ALA A 375 -5.96 20.66 6.49
C ALA A 375 -4.95 19.65 7.06
N TYR A 376 -4.14 19.02 6.21
CA TYR A 376 -3.08 18.10 6.63
C TYR A 376 -2.03 18.81 7.50
N PHE A 377 -1.63 20.02 7.14
CA PHE A 377 -0.72 20.85 7.96
C PHE A 377 -1.29 21.05 9.37
N TYR A 378 -2.58 21.37 9.49
CA TYR A 378 -3.24 21.54 10.78
C TYR A 378 -3.42 20.22 11.55
N VAL A 379 -3.57 19.07 10.87
CA VAL A 379 -3.51 17.74 11.53
C VAL A 379 -2.16 17.55 12.23
N VAL A 380 -1.05 17.81 11.54
CA VAL A 380 0.29 17.65 12.11
C VAL A 380 0.52 18.63 13.26
N LYS A 381 -0.02 19.84 13.16
CA LYS A 381 -0.03 20.84 14.25
C LYS A 381 -1.00 20.51 15.40
N LYS A 382 -1.82 19.46 15.27
CA LYS A 382 -2.83 19.01 16.24
C LYS A 382 -3.97 20.03 16.44
N GLU A 383 -4.25 20.82 15.40
CA GLU A 383 -5.32 21.81 15.32
C GLU A 383 -6.49 21.20 14.52
N PHE A 384 -7.16 20.22 15.12
CA PHE A 384 -8.08 19.32 14.42
C PHE A 384 -9.37 19.99 13.94
N GLU A 385 -9.88 20.98 14.67
CA GLU A 385 -11.09 21.72 14.31
C GLU A 385 -10.89 22.52 13.02
N LEU A 386 -9.74 23.20 12.88
CA LEU A 386 -9.39 23.93 11.67
C LEU A 386 -9.19 22.98 10.48
N SER A 387 -8.54 21.84 10.72
CA SER A 387 -8.39 20.79 9.71
C SER A 387 -9.75 20.31 9.18
N SER A 388 -10.68 20.00 10.09
CA SER A 388 -12.03 19.53 9.71
C SER A 388 -12.81 20.57 8.91
N GLN A 389 -12.73 21.85 9.25
CA GLN A 389 -13.41 22.92 8.49
C GLN A 389 -12.92 23.01 7.04
N LEU A 390 -11.60 22.93 6.83
CA LEU A 390 -10.99 23.00 5.50
C LEU A 390 -11.31 21.77 4.65
N ILE A 391 -11.32 20.59 5.27
CA ILE A 391 -11.70 19.33 4.61
C ILE A 391 -13.16 19.35 4.17
N ASP A 392 -14.07 19.85 5.00
CA ASP A 392 -15.49 19.96 4.65
C ASP A 392 -15.68 20.90 3.46
N GLN A 393 -14.96 22.02 3.41
CA GLN A 393 -14.96 22.93 2.27
C GLN A 393 -14.46 22.23 1.00
N ALA A 394 -13.32 21.52 1.09
CA ALA A 394 -12.77 20.78 -0.05
C ALA A 394 -13.79 19.75 -0.58
N TYR A 395 -14.45 19.01 0.31
CA TYR A 395 -15.45 18.01 -0.06
C TYR A 395 -16.71 18.62 -0.68
N GLN A 396 -17.16 19.79 -0.21
CA GLN A 396 -18.28 20.50 -0.84
C GLN A 396 -17.96 20.96 -2.27
N ILE A 397 -16.71 21.34 -2.53
CA ILE A 397 -16.26 21.83 -3.83
C ILE A 397 -16.04 20.67 -4.80
N ALA A 398 -15.43 19.58 -4.34
CA ALA A 398 -15.03 18.45 -5.18
C ALA A 398 -15.43 17.09 -4.54
N PRO A 399 -16.74 16.81 -4.39
CA PRO A 399 -17.24 15.61 -3.70
C PRO A 399 -16.91 14.30 -4.43
N ASN A 400 -16.64 14.38 -5.75
CA ASN A 400 -16.31 13.23 -6.59
C ASN A 400 -14.79 13.05 -6.77
N ASN A 401 -13.96 13.93 -6.19
CA ASN A 401 -12.51 13.82 -6.31
C ASN A 401 -11.97 12.75 -5.34
N PRO A 402 -11.32 11.67 -5.82
CA PRO A 402 -10.89 10.57 -4.96
C PRO A 402 -9.91 10.97 -3.84
N ASP A 403 -9.06 11.97 -4.08
CA ASP A 403 -8.09 12.44 -3.08
C ASP A 403 -8.79 13.24 -1.97
N VAL A 404 -9.79 14.04 -2.35
CA VAL A 404 -10.62 14.80 -1.40
C VAL A 404 -11.48 13.85 -0.57
N VAL A 405 -12.11 12.84 -1.19
CA VAL A 405 -12.90 11.82 -0.49
C VAL A 405 -12.02 11.04 0.50
N ALA A 406 -10.83 10.61 0.09
CA ALA A 406 -9.90 9.92 0.97
C ALA A 406 -9.46 10.81 2.15
N ALA A 407 -9.13 12.07 1.89
CA ALA A 407 -8.79 13.03 2.94
C ALA A 407 -9.98 13.27 3.89
N TYR A 408 -11.19 13.37 3.36
CA TYR A 408 -12.43 13.54 4.12
C TYR A 408 -12.67 12.36 5.07
N ILE A 409 -12.51 11.13 4.60
CA ILE A 409 -12.65 9.93 5.43
C ILE A 409 -11.63 9.90 6.57
N ILE A 410 -10.39 10.34 6.32
CA ILE A 410 -9.33 10.40 7.33
C ILE A 410 -9.60 11.51 8.36
N ALA A 411 -10.07 12.69 7.92
CA ALA A 411 -10.19 13.88 8.75
C ALA A 411 -11.57 14.07 9.42
N THR A 412 -12.63 13.38 8.98
CA THR A 412 -13.97 13.41 9.62
C THR A 412 -14.01 12.79 11.03
N GLY A 413 -12.85 12.38 11.55
CA GLY A 413 -12.56 12.01 12.93
C GLY A 413 -13.37 12.74 14.01
N PHE A 414 -13.72 14.01 13.79
CA PHE A 414 -14.26 14.92 14.81
C PHE A 414 -15.76 15.24 14.70
N LYS A 415 -16.46 14.85 13.63
CA LYS A 415 -17.88 15.21 13.41
C LYS A 415 -18.83 14.04 13.23
N LEU A 416 -18.34 12.96 12.63
CA LEU A 416 -19.12 11.73 12.43
C LEU A 416 -18.83 10.75 13.57
N THR A 417 -19.86 10.01 14.00
CA THR A 417 -19.61 8.82 14.82
C THR A 417 -18.79 7.81 14.03
N ASP A 418 -18.05 6.96 14.72
CA ASP A 418 -17.20 5.96 14.06
C ASP A 418 -17.97 5.03 13.14
N LYS A 419 -19.22 4.69 13.50
CA LYS A 419 -20.11 3.91 12.65
C LYS A 419 -20.51 4.64 11.37
N GLN A 420 -20.84 5.94 11.46
CA GLN A 420 -21.17 6.74 10.27
C GLN A 420 -19.99 6.85 9.29
N LYS A 421 -18.76 6.95 9.80
CA LYS A 421 -17.54 6.95 8.96
C LYS A 421 -17.36 5.61 8.24
N LEU A 422 -17.58 4.51 8.95
CA LEU A 422 -17.52 3.17 8.37
C LEU A 422 -18.55 3.00 7.27
N ASP A 423 -19.81 3.35 7.55
CA ASP A 423 -20.91 3.27 6.59
C ASP A 423 -20.62 4.13 5.34
N PHE A 424 -20.10 5.35 5.53
CA PHE A 424 -19.68 6.22 4.44
C PHE A 424 -18.53 5.61 3.62
N THR A 425 -17.51 5.04 4.27
CA THR A 425 -16.37 4.39 3.59
C THR A 425 -16.84 3.20 2.76
N LEU A 426 -17.74 2.39 3.30
CA LEU A 426 -18.35 1.26 2.59
C LEU A 426 -19.20 1.74 1.40
N GLN A 427 -19.95 2.84 1.55
CA GLN A 427 -20.71 3.44 0.45
C GLN A 427 -19.78 3.92 -0.68
N GLN A 428 -18.66 4.58 -0.35
CA GLN A 428 -17.68 5.00 -1.36
C GLN A 428 -17.05 3.79 -2.07
N LEU A 429 -16.73 2.72 -1.33
CA LEU A 429 -16.22 1.47 -1.90
C LEU A 429 -17.24 0.74 -2.79
N GLN A 430 -18.55 0.89 -2.56
CA GLN A 430 -19.56 0.37 -3.50
C GLN A 430 -19.47 1.07 -4.86
N SER A 431 -19.11 2.35 -4.86
CA SER A 431 -18.98 3.15 -6.09
C SER A 431 -17.63 2.93 -6.80
N ASP A 432 -16.57 2.65 -6.04
CA ASP A 432 -15.22 2.39 -6.56
C ASP A 432 -14.53 1.23 -5.81
N PRO A 433 -14.89 -0.04 -6.13
CA PRO A 433 -14.46 -1.22 -5.38
C PRO A 433 -12.97 -1.57 -5.50
N LEU A 434 -12.20 -0.88 -6.34
CA LEU A 434 -10.78 -1.17 -6.53
C LEU A 434 -9.88 -0.02 -6.01
N ASN A 435 -10.46 0.98 -5.34
CA ASN A 435 -9.72 2.12 -4.81
C ASN A 435 -8.89 1.72 -3.58
N LEU A 436 -7.59 1.53 -3.77
CA LEU A 436 -6.66 1.15 -2.70
C LEU A 436 -6.62 2.14 -1.53
N LYS A 437 -6.82 3.45 -1.75
CA LYS A 437 -6.84 4.44 -0.65
C LYS A 437 -8.05 4.25 0.26
N LEU A 438 -9.21 3.92 -0.32
CA LEU A 438 -10.42 3.60 0.45
C LEU A 438 -10.27 2.26 1.20
N HIS A 439 -9.62 1.25 0.61
CA HIS A 439 -9.30 0.01 1.32
C HIS A 439 -8.35 0.26 2.50
N MET A 440 -7.33 1.10 2.33
CA MET A 440 -6.45 1.49 3.44
C MET A 440 -7.22 2.17 4.57
N ALA A 441 -8.15 3.08 4.24
CA ALA A 441 -9.00 3.74 5.22
C ALA A 441 -9.89 2.72 5.96
N LEU A 442 -10.53 1.81 5.22
CA LEU A 442 -11.37 0.75 5.78
C LEU A 442 -10.59 -0.20 6.70
N ALA A 443 -9.41 -0.66 6.25
CA ALA A 443 -8.52 -1.49 7.06
C ALA A 443 -8.08 -0.76 8.34
N SER A 444 -7.77 0.53 8.23
CA SER A 444 -7.40 1.36 9.38
C SER A 444 -8.56 1.54 10.36
N GLN A 445 -9.79 1.72 9.88
CA GLN A 445 -10.98 1.80 10.72
C GLN A 445 -11.23 0.48 11.46
N TYR A 446 -11.20 -0.65 10.75
CA TYR A 446 -11.31 -1.98 11.39
C TYR A 446 -10.19 -2.22 12.39
N GLN A 447 -8.97 -1.78 12.12
CA GLN A 447 -7.83 -1.96 13.00
C GLN A 447 -7.88 -1.09 14.26
N TRP A 448 -8.10 0.21 14.12
CA TRP A 448 -7.89 1.20 15.19
C TRP A 448 -9.16 1.57 15.94
N VAL A 449 -10.31 1.49 15.28
CA VAL A 449 -11.58 1.98 15.81
C VAL A 449 -12.44 0.83 16.31
N PHE A 450 -12.63 -0.19 15.48
CA PHE A 450 -13.49 -1.33 15.79
C PHE A 450 -12.75 -2.55 16.35
N TYR A 451 -11.42 -2.57 16.25
CA TYR A 451 -10.58 -3.69 16.67
C TYR A 451 -10.96 -5.05 16.03
N GLU A 452 -11.51 -5.00 14.80
CA GLU A 452 -11.95 -6.15 14.00
C GLU A 452 -10.81 -6.63 13.07
N TYR A 453 -9.72 -7.16 13.64
CA TYR A 453 -8.50 -7.46 12.89
C TYR A 453 -8.66 -8.48 11.75
N GLU A 454 -9.59 -9.44 11.88
CA GLU A 454 -9.88 -10.39 10.80
C GLU A 454 -10.51 -9.69 9.59
N LYS A 455 -11.37 -8.70 9.82
CA LYS A 455 -11.91 -7.88 8.72
C LYS A 455 -10.80 -7.01 8.14
N ALA A 456 -9.94 -6.43 8.98
CA ALA A 456 -8.78 -5.68 8.50
C ALA A 456 -7.87 -6.54 7.60
N TYR A 457 -7.58 -7.80 7.98
CA TYR A 457 -6.80 -8.71 7.13
C TYR A 457 -7.51 -9.04 5.82
N LYS A 458 -8.82 -9.32 5.84
CA LYS A 458 -9.58 -9.52 4.60
C LYS A 458 -9.47 -8.34 3.66
N VAL A 459 -9.56 -7.11 4.18
CA VAL A 459 -9.35 -5.90 3.36
C VAL A 459 -7.94 -5.87 2.78
N THR A 460 -6.91 -6.30 3.52
CA THR A 460 -5.56 -6.44 2.94
C THR A 460 -5.48 -7.52 1.85
N ASP A 461 -6.22 -8.62 1.98
CA ASP A 461 -6.29 -9.65 0.94
C ASP A 461 -7.01 -9.13 -0.31
N ASP A 462 -8.01 -8.26 -0.15
CA ASP A 462 -8.67 -7.55 -1.24
C ASP A 462 -7.67 -6.63 -1.95
N MET A 463 -6.89 -5.85 -1.19
CA MET A 463 -5.83 -4.99 -1.72
C MET A 463 -4.78 -5.77 -2.51
N GLU A 464 -4.34 -6.93 -2.00
CA GLU A 464 -3.36 -7.79 -2.69
C GLU A 464 -3.91 -8.34 -4.02
N ARG A 465 -5.21 -8.63 -4.08
CA ARG A 465 -5.86 -9.08 -5.33
C ARG A 465 -5.99 -7.95 -6.35
N ILE A 466 -6.19 -6.71 -5.87
CA ILE A 466 -6.25 -5.51 -6.71
C ILE A 466 -4.86 -5.20 -7.28
N ASP A 467 -3.86 -5.10 -6.42
CA ASP A 467 -2.47 -4.81 -6.77
C ASP A 467 -1.49 -5.69 -5.95
N PRO A 468 -1.02 -6.81 -6.53
CA PRO A 468 -0.07 -7.70 -5.86
C PRO A 468 1.30 -7.08 -5.59
N GLU A 469 1.68 -6.04 -6.33
CA GLU A 469 2.97 -5.37 -6.21
C GLU A 469 2.94 -4.22 -5.19
N TYR A 470 1.77 -3.90 -4.64
CA TYR A 470 1.62 -2.82 -3.66
C TYR A 470 2.47 -3.06 -2.40
N SER A 471 3.62 -2.39 -2.32
CA SER A 471 4.61 -2.53 -1.23
C SER A 471 4.04 -2.16 0.15
N GLY A 472 3.15 -1.16 0.20
CA GLY A 472 2.49 -0.71 1.42
C GLY A 472 1.59 -1.74 2.11
N LEU A 473 1.25 -2.84 1.43
CA LEU A 473 0.43 -3.93 1.95
C LEU A 473 1.06 -4.62 3.17
N TYR A 474 2.34 -5.00 3.04
CA TYR A 474 3.03 -5.78 4.08
C TYR A 474 3.27 -4.93 5.33
N LEU A 475 3.57 -3.65 5.16
CA LEU A 475 3.64 -2.68 6.26
C LEU A 475 2.31 -2.58 7.02
N LEU A 476 1.19 -2.50 6.30
CA LEU A 476 -0.14 -2.50 6.93
C LEU A 476 -0.42 -3.81 7.67
N ARG A 477 -0.10 -4.97 7.08
CA ARG A 477 -0.23 -6.29 7.73
C ARG A 477 0.65 -6.43 8.98
N THR A 478 1.86 -5.87 8.96
CA THR A 478 2.74 -5.74 10.14
C THR A 478 2.05 -4.94 11.23
N ARG A 479 1.49 -3.76 10.91
CA ARG A 479 0.79 -2.91 11.89
C ARG A 479 -0.47 -3.58 12.45
N ILE A 480 -1.23 -4.29 11.63
CA ILE A 480 -2.39 -5.08 12.07
C ILE A 480 -1.92 -6.23 12.99
N ALA A 481 -0.83 -6.93 12.65
CA ALA A 481 -0.30 -8.03 13.46
C ALA A 481 0.19 -7.54 14.84
N ILE A 482 0.92 -6.43 14.86
CA ILE A 482 1.31 -5.71 16.09
C ILE A 482 0.06 -5.32 16.87
N SER A 483 -0.95 -4.76 16.19
CA SER A 483 -2.22 -4.34 16.83
C SER A 483 -3.01 -5.51 17.40
N ARG A 484 -2.84 -6.71 16.88
CA ARG A 484 -3.44 -7.94 17.40
C ARG A 484 -2.57 -8.63 18.46
N GLY A 485 -1.33 -8.20 18.66
CA GLY A 485 -0.38 -8.85 19.56
C GLY A 485 0.22 -10.17 19.03
N ASN A 486 0.12 -10.43 17.72
CA ASN A 486 0.77 -11.57 17.06
C ASN A 486 2.15 -11.16 16.57
N MET A 487 3.17 -11.27 17.44
CA MET A 487 4.52 -10.81 17.15
C MET A 487 5.25 -11.69 16.14
N VAL A 488 4.92 -12.99 16.07
CA VAL A 488 5.45 -13.89 15.04
C VAL A 488 5.03 -13.41 13.65
N LYS A 489 3.74 -13.17 13.43
CA LYS A 489 3.23 -12.66 12.15
C LYS A 489 3.73 -11.24 11.86
N ALA A 490 3.85 -10.39 12.89
CA ALA A 490 4.41 -9.05 12.74
C ALA A 490 5.86 -9.11 12.23
N LEU A 491 6.70 -9.95 12.82
CA LEU A 491 8.09 -10.11 12.41
C LEU A 491 8.20 -10.66 10.99
N GLN A 492 7.42 -11.69 10.64
CA GLN A 492 7.37 -12.24 9.28
C GLN A 492 7.02 -11.17 8.24
N MET A 493 5.95 -10.40 8.47
CA MET A 493 5.51 -9.35 7.54
C MET A 493 6.51 -8.19 7.48
N ALA A 494 7.14 -7.83 8.60
CA ALA A 494 8.17 -6.78 8.63
C ALA A 494 9.41 -7.19 7.81
N LEU A 495 9.88 -8.43 7.96
CA LEU A 495 10.99 -8.97 7.17
C LEU A 495 10.67 -9.01 5.67
N LEU A 496 9.47 -9.47 5.29
CA LEU A 496 9.02 -9.45 3.89
C LEU A 496 8.96 -8.03 3.31
N THR A 497 8.53 -7.05 4.12
CA THR A 497 8.53 -5.63 3.70
C THR A 497 9.95 -5.15 3.45
N PHE A 498 10.87 -5.43 4.38
CA PHE A 498 12.27 -5.03 4.28
C PHE A 498 13.04 -5.78 3.18
N GLU A 499 12.63 -6.99 2.80
CA GLU A 499 13.21 -7.68 1.65
C GLU A 499 12.92 -6.95 0.32
N LYS A 500 11.75 -6.30 0.21
CA LYS A 500 11.39 -5.48 -0.94
C LYS A 500 12.13 -4.14 -0.95
N ASP A 501 12.37 -3.56 0.22
CA ASP A 501 13.06 -2.28 0.39
C ASP A 501 14.14 -2.37 1.47
N ARG A 502 15.32 -2.87 1.09
CA ARG A 502 16.46 -3.07 2.00
C ARG A 502 17.16 -1.78 2.40
N ASP A 503 16.81 -0.68 1.75
CA ASP A 503 17.38 0.63 2.00
C ASP A 503 16.52 1.45 2.99
N ASP A 504 15.47 0.85 3.57
CA ASP A 504 14.61 1.46 4.58
C ASP A 504 15.19 1.35 6.02
N PRO A 505 15.80 2.42 6.58
CA PRO A 505 16.29 2.42 7.96
C PRO A 505 15.17 2.25 8.99
N GLU A 506 13.94 2.68 8.69
CA GLU A 506 12.80 2.58 9.60
C GLU A 506 12.27 1.15 9.64
N GLY A 507 12.22 0.46 8.51
CA GLY A 507 11.95 -0.96 8.41
C GLY A 507 12.94 -1.79 9.22
N ALA A 508 14.24 -1.53 9.08
CA ALA A 508 15.28 -2.17 9.89
C ALA A 508 15.11 -1.91 11.39
N ALA A 509 14.84 -0.66 11.79
CA ALA A 509 14.59 -0.30 13.18
C ALA A 509 13.33 -0.99 13.75
N GLN A 510 12.24 -1.07 12.98
CA GLN A 510 11.02 -1.78 13.38
C GLN A 510 11.28 -3.27 13.60
N ILE A 511 12.04 -3.91 12.72
CA ILE A 511 12.46 -5.31 12.87
C ILE A 511 13.27 -5.49 14.15
N ALA A 512 14.22 -4.58 14.43
CA ALA A 512 15.00 -4.62 15.65
C ALA A 512 14.13 -4.54 16.91
N LEU A 513 13.13 -3.65 16.92
CA LEU A 513 12.18 -3.53 18.03
C LEU A 513 11.40 -4.83 18.25
N LEU A 514 10.93 -5.47 17.18
CA LEU A 514 10.19 -6.74 17.25
C LEU A 514 11.06 -7.88 17.81
N TYR A 515 12.31 -7.99 17.36
CA TYR A 515 13.26 -8.96 17.92
C TYR A 515 13.54 -8.70 19.40
N ALA A 516 13.73 -7.43 19.80
CA ALA A 516 13.96 -7.06 21.19
C ALA A 516 12.77 -7.42 22.07
N GLN A 517 11.54 -7.18 21.61
CA GLN A 517 10.30 -7.55 22.32
C GLN A 517 10.17 -9.07 22.51
N LEU A 518 10.61 -9.86 21.52
CA LEU A 518 10.62 -11.32 21.58
C LEU A 518 11.80 -11.88 22.41
N GLY A 519 12.77 -11.05 22.78
CA GLY A 519 13.96 -11.44 23.56
C GLY A 519 15.11 -11.97 22.70
N PHE A 520 15.06 -11.78 21.38
CA PHE A 520 16.13 -12.11 20.44
C PHE A 520 17.11 -10.92 20.34
N TYR A 521 17.87 -10.68 21.41
CA TYR A 521 18.66 -9.46 21.56
C TYR A 521 19.81 -9.32 20.56
N ASP A 522 20.45 -10.43 20.15
CA ASP A 522 21.53 -10.40 19.18
C ASP A 522 21.02 -9.98 17.79
N GLN A 523 19.86 -10.52 17.39
CA GLN A 523 19.14 -10.13 16.17
C GLN A 523 18.72 -8.66 16.22
N ALA A 524 18.19 -8.21 17.36
CA ALA A 524 17.82 -6.81 17.55
C ALA A 524 19.03 -5.88 17.38
N GLU A 525 20.18 -6.22 17.98
CA GLU A 525 21.41 -5.44 17.84
C GLU A 525 21.92 -5.41 16.40
N TYR A 526 21.83 -6.53 15.67
CA TYR A 526 22.18 -6.60 14.26
C TYR A 526 21.33 -5.62 13.43
N TYR A 527 20.00 -5.65 13.56
CA TYR A 527 19.13 -4.78 12.78
C TYR A 527 19.22 -3.30 13.16
N ILE A 528 19.61 -2.98 14.41
CA ILE A 528 19.98 -1.59 14.78
C ILE A 528 21.22 -1.15 13.97
N LYS A 529 22.25 -1.99 13.86
CA LYS A 529 23.45 -1.66 13.06
C LYS A 529 23.12 -1.50 11.58
N VAL A 530 22.21 -2.31 11.04
CA VAL A 530 21.70 -2.16 9.67
C VAL A 530 21.01 -0.79 9.53
N ALA A 531 20.08 -0.45 10.41
CA ALA A 531 19.40 0.84 10.39
C ALA A 531 20.41 2.02 10.45
N ASP A 532 21.40 1.96 11.34
CA ASP A 532 22.44 2.99 11.46
C ASP A 532 23.32 3.12 10.22
N SER A 533 23.58 2.01 9.52
CA SER A 533 24.38 2.00 8.29
C SER A 533 23.65 2.69 7.12
N LEU A 534 22.32 2.60 7.09
CA LEU A 534 21.47 3.23 6.09
C LEU A 534 21.24 4.71 6.41
N LYS A 535 20.82 5.00 7.65
CA LYS A 535 20.64 6.36 8.16
C LYS A 535 20.88 6.38 9.66
N LYS A 536 21.99 6.99 10.04
CA LYS A 536 22.38 7.08 11.44
C LYS A 536 21.34 7.82 12.28
N ASP A 537 21.01 7.25 13.43
CA ASP A 537 20.23 7.89 14.50
C ASP A 537 18.83 8.37 14.06
N THR A 538 18.08 7.58 13.28
CA THR A 538 16.65 7.86 13.09
C THR A 538 15.87 7.76 14.40
N SER A 539 14.74 8.46 14.50
CA SER A 539 13.95 8.47 15.75
C SER A 539 13.52 7.07 16.18
N LEU A 540 13.13 6.21 15.23
CA LEU A 540 12.76 4.82 15.54
C LEU A 540 13.96 3.94 15.87
N ALA A 541 15.12 4.14 15.24
CA ALA A 541 16.33 3.40 15.58
C ALA A 541 16.79 3.71 17.00
N ILE A 542 16.76 4.99 17.41
CA ILE A 542 17.06 5.39 18.79
C ILE A 542 16.03 4.80 19.76
N GLY A 543 14.74 4.91 19.46
CA GLY A 543 13.68 4.33 20.30
C GLY A 543 13.83 2.81 20.47
N SER A 544 14.22 2.10 19.40
CA SER A 544 14.48 0.66 19.41
C SER A 544 15.73 0.31 20.23
N ARG A 545 16.79 1.13 20.15
CA ARG A 545 17.99 0.99 20.97
C ARG A 545 17.71 1.23 22.45
N ILE A 546 16.92 2.25 22.78
CA ILE A 546 16.47 2.51 24.15
C ILE A 546 15.69 1.31 24.69
N TYR A 547 14.75 0.77 23.90
CA TYR A 547 14.00 -0.43 24.29
C TYR A 547 14.94 -1.62 24.53
N LEU A 548 15.89 -1.86 23.64
CA LEU A 548 16.85 -2.96 23.76
C LEU A 548 17.70 -2.83 25.03
N LEU A 549 18.23 -1.64 25.32
CA LEU A 549 19.00 -1.38 26.54
C LEU A 549 18.15 -1.63 27.79
N TRP A 550 16.92 -1.14 27.79
CA TRP A 550 15.98 -1.37 28.88
C TRP A 550 15.66 -2.86 29.05
N ALA A 551 15.37 -3.60 27.97
CA ALA A 551 15.10 -5.03 28.00
C ALA A 551 16.31 -5.87 28.47
N GLN A 552 17.53 -5.36 28.28
CA GLN A 552 18.78 -5.93 28.79
C GLN A 552 19.08 -5.53 30.25
N ASN A 553 18.18 -4.81 30.93
CA ASN A 553 18.38 -4.21 32.26
C ASN A 553 19.53 -3.20 32.35
N LYS A 554 19.92 -2.58 31.24
CA LYS A 554 20.90 -1.48 31.19
C LYS A 554 20.21 -0.12 31.42
N ASN A 555 19.51 -0.01 32.55
CA ASN A 555 18.57 1.09 32.80
C ASN A 555 19.24 2.48 32.78
N GLN A 556 20.47 2.61 33.29
CA GLN A 556 21.18 3.89 33.26
C GLN A 556 21.51 4.35 31.83
N GLU A 557 21.99 3.43 30.99
CA GLU A 557 22.30 3.74 29.59
C GLU A 557 21.02 4.09 28.82
N ALA A 558 19.94 3.33 29.05
CA ALA A 558 18.63 3.61 28.46
C ALA A 558 18.10 4.98 28.89
N PHE A 559 18.30 5.36 30.16
CA PHE A 559 17.89 6.65 30.72
C PHE A 559 18.65 7.82 30.10
N GLU A 560 19.98 7.77 30.03
CA GLU A 560 20.77 8.84 29.44
C GLU A 560 20.45 9.03 27.96
N LEU A 561 20.29 7.93 27.20
CA LEU A 561 19.91 8.00 25.79
C LEU A 561 18.48 8.54 25.61
N SER A 562 17.55 8.16 26.51
CA SER A 562 16.19 8.71 26.52
C SER A 562 16.18 10.20 26.83
N LYS A 563 17.00 10.65 27.78
CA LYS A 563 17.18 12.07 28.13
C LYS A 563 17.69 12.86 26.93
N GLU A 564 18.75 12.37 26.28
CA GLU A 564 19.30 12.99 25.06
C GLU A 564 18.24 13.09 23.96
N PHE A 565 17.52 12.01 23.69
CA PHE A 565 16.46 11.97 22.68
C PHE A 565 15.37 13.01 22.97
N ILE A 566 14.83 13.02 24.20
CA ILE A 566 13.72 13.88 24.61
C ILE A 566 14.08 15.37 24.58
N PHE A 567 15.32 15.72 24.94
CA PHE A 567 15.76 17.11 24.96
C PHE A 567 16.43 17.57 23.67
N SER A 568 16.55 16.69 22.68
CA SER A 568 16.93 17.08 21.33
C SER A 568 15.77 17.81 20.63
N GLU A 569 16.07 18.58 19.58
CA GLU A 569 15.03 19.15 18.69
C GLU A 569 14.34 18.07 17.82
N ARG A 570 14.63 16.78 18.06
CA ARG A 570 14.02 15.66 17.34
C ARG A 570 12.66 15.38 17.97
N THR A 571 11.62 15.81 17.30
CA THR A 571 10.24 15.41 17.59
C THR A 571 9.92 14.20 16.72
N GLY A 572 9.88 13.02 17.31
CA GLY A 572 9.54 11.81 16.58
C GLY A 572 8.04 11.69 16.32
N ARG A 573 7.70 10.81 15.38
CA ARG A 573 6.31 10.38 15.10
C ARG A 573 5.68 9.80 16.38
N PHE A 574 4.35 9.79 16.46
CA PHE A 574 3.57 9.36 17.65
C PHE A 574 4.04 8.03 18.28
N TRP A 575 4.64 7.12 17.48
CA TRP A 575 5.17 5.82 17.90
C TRP A 575 6.64 5.82 18.35
N SER A 576 7.51 6.67 17.79
CA SER A 576 8.94 6.67 18.10
C SER A 576 9.28 7.39 19.40
N ASP A 577 8.42 8.32 19.82
CA ASP A 577 8.62 9.11 21.04
C ASP A 577 8.21 8.40 22.32
N GLY A 578 7.30 7.44 22.21
CA GLY A 578 6.62 6.90 23.37
C GLY A 578 7.53 6.05 24.25
N VAL A 579 8.36 5.20 23.66
CA VAL A 579 9.33 4.37 24.39
C VAL A 579 10.38 5.23 25.11
N PRO A 580 11.10 6.17 24.44
CA PRO A 580 12.03 7.09 25.10
C PRO A 580 11.40 7.85 26.26
N LYS A 581 10.23 8.46 26.05
CA LYS A 581 9.52 9.23 27.09
C LYS A 581 9.19 8.37 28.29
N SER A 582 8.73 7.14 28.05
CA SER A 582 8.32 6.27 29.15
C SER A 582 9.51 5.73 29.94
N VAL A 583 10.62 5.36 29.28
CA VAL A 583 11.86 4.98 29.98
C VAL A 583 12.40 6.15 30.81
N TYR A 584 12.41 7.36 30.27
CA TYR A 584 12.84 8.55 30.99
C TYR A 584 11.98 8.85 32.22
N ILE A 585 10.65 8.91 32.05
CA ILE A 585 9.70 9.18 33.13
C ILE A 585 9.78 8.11 34.22
N ASN A 586 9.78 6.82 33.83
CA ASN A 586 9.84 5.71 34.78
C ASN A 586 11.14 5.74 35.59
N THR A 587 12.28 6.00 34.95
CA THR A 587 13.57 6.05 35.66
C THR A 587 13.62 7.23 36.63
N LEU A 588 13.19 8.44 36.21
CA LEU A 588 13.12 9.58 37.12
C LEU A 588 12.23 9.29 38.34
N PHE A 589 11.15 8.57 38.11
CA PHE A 589 10.22 8.16 39.16
C PHE A 589 10.87 7.16 40.12
N GLU A 590 11.47 6.09 39.61
CA GLU A 590 12.16 5.05 40.41
C GLU A 590 13.32 5.63 41.24
N GLU A 591 14.05 6.59 40.68
CA GLU A 591 15.16 7.28 41.34
C GLU A 591 14.71 8.44 42.24
N GLN A 592 13.40 8.69 42.36
CA GLN A 592 12.81 9.77 43.17
C GLN A 592 13.30 11.18 42.76
N LYS A 593 13.68 11.37 41.49
CA LYS A 593 14.11 12.65 40.91
C LYS A 593 12.92 13.53 40.54
N TYR A 594 12.07 13.82 41.52
CA TYR A 594 10.79 14.48 41.30
C TYR A 594 10.92 15.89 40.72
N ASP A 595 11.96 16.66 41.08
CA ASP A 595 12.15 18.02 40.55
C ASP A 595 12.47 18.05 39.05
N GLU A 596 13.25 17.09 38.56
CA GLU A 596 13.53 16.91 37.13
C GLU A 596 12.28 16.47 36.37
N LEU A 597 11.48 15.56 36.94
CA LEU A 597 10.21 15.11 36.36
C LEU A 597 9.19 16.26 36.27
N THR A 598 9.09 17.05 37.35
CA THR A 598 8.24 18.26 37.41
C THR A 598 8.62 19.25 36.31
N SER A 599 9.92 19.55 36.20
CA SER A 599 10.46 20.49 35.20
C SER A 599 10.23 19.99 33.77
N TYR A 600 10.34 18.68 33.55
CA TYR A 600 10.06 18.05 32.26
C TYR A 600 8.59 18.20 31.86
N ILE A 601 7.66 17.91 32.78
CA ILE A 601 6.22 18.07 32.55
C ILE A 601 5.91 19.52 32.22
N TYR A 602 6.37 20.47 33.05
CA TYR A 602 6.16 21.90 32.82
C TYR A 602 6.71 22.41 31.49
N LYS A 603 7.81 21.87 30.98
CA LYS A 603 8.38 22.29 29.70
C LYS A 603 7.61 21.76 28.47
N ASN A 604 6.84 20.68 28.62
CA ASN A 604 6.29 19.91 27.50
C ASN A 604 4.76 19.94 27.39
N SER A 605 4.11 20.83 28.15
CA SER A 605 2.66 21.01 28.19
C SER A 605 2.30 22.49 28.02
N ASP A 606 2.35 23.01 26.80
CA ASP A 606 2.10 24.43 26.51
C ASP A 606 0.74 24.95 27.02
N LYS A 607 -0.27 24.06 27.16
CA LYS A 607 -1.60 24.39 27.68
C LYS A 607 -1.74 24.36 29.21
N ILE A 608 -0.80 23.77 29.95
CA ILE A 608 -0.82 23.75 31.44
C ILE A 608 -0.23 25.05 32.00
N ILE A 609 0.41 25.88 31.16
CA ILE A 609 1.37 26.90 31.59
C ILE A 609 0.77 28.30 31.81
N ASP A 610 -0.46 28.62 31.40
CA ASP A 610 -0.89 30.00 31.61
C ASP A 610 -1.40 30.27 33.04
N ASN A 611 -0.41 30.69 33.85
CA ASN A 611 -0.46 31.47 35.08
C ASN A 611 -1.45 31.03 36.17
N ARG A 612 -0.92 30.23 37.10
CA ARG A 612 -1.50 29.94 38.43
C ARG A 612 -2.99 29.57 38.37
N LEU A 613 -3.29 28.40 37.76
CA LEU A 613 -4.57 27.72 37.99
C LEU A 613 -5.79 28.53 37.53
N LYS A 614 -5.63 29.40 36.52
CA LYS A 614 -6.72 30.23 35.98
C LYS A 614 -7.04 30.02 34.51
N ILE A 615 -6.31 29.17 33.79
CA ILE A 615 -6.70 28.73 32.44
C ILE A 615 -6.84 27.22 32.41
N ILE A 616 -7.75 26.67 33.22
CA ILE A 616 -8.23 25.30 33.00
C ILE A 616 -9.76 25.25 33.20
N ALA A 617 -10.45 26.24 32.65
CA ALA A 617 -11.90 26.26 32.55
C ALA A 617 -12.38 26.29 31.09
N SER A 618 -11.56 25.85 30.14
CA SER A 618 -11.98 25.67 28.74
C SER A 618 -11.90 24.20 28.33
N ARG A 619 -12.87 23.80 27.51
CA ARG A 619 -13.10 22.44 26.97
C ARG A 619 -12.00 21.94 26.02
N ASP A 620 -10.78 22.46 26.10
CA ASP A 620 -9.74 22.33 25.06
C ASP A 620 -8.51 21.50 25.48
N MET A 621 -8.54 20.78 26.61
CA MET A 621 -7.44 19.86 26.97
C MET A 621 -7.37 18.70 25.98
N SER A 622 -6.16 18.37 25.48
CA SER A 622 -5.95 17.13 24.72
C SER A 622 -5.69 15.94 25.65
N TRP A 623 -5.85 14.71 25.18
CA TRP A 623 -5.50 13.49 25.93
C TRP A 623 -4.05 13.48 26.46
N ARG A 624 -3.14 14.13 25.74
CA ARG A 624 -1.75 14.33 26.20
C ARG A 624 -1.69 15.27 27.40
N ASP A 625 -2.45 16.35 27.39
CA ASP A 625 -2.47 17.35 28.46
C ASP A 625 -3.04 16.74 29.75
N VAL A 626 -4.12 15.96 29.64
CA VAL A 626 -4.72 15.21 30.75
C VAL A 626 -3.73 14.19 31.33
N THR A 627 -3.00 13.47 30.47
CA THR A 627 -1.97 12.51 30.91
C THR A 627 -0.87 13.19 31.71
N LEU A 628 -0.41 14.37 31.26
CA LEU A 628 0.62 15.15 31.95
C LEU A 628 0.08 15.79 33.24
N ALA A 629 -1.16 16.25 33.25
CA ALA A 629 -1.84 16.81 34.43
C ALA A 629 -2.02 15.77 35.55
N VAL A 630 -2.39 14.52 35.21
CA VAL A 630 -2.48 13.40 36.17
C VAL A 630 -1.11 13.11 36.78
N GLN A 631 -0.05 13.05 35.96
CA GLN A 631 1.32 12.84 36.45
C GLN A 631 1.79 13.96 37.39
N LEU A 632 1.44 15.21 37.06
CA LEU A 632 1.74 16.37 37.90
C LEU A 632 0.95 16.38 39.21
N ALA A 633 -0.34 16.03 39.18
CA ALA A 633 -1.18 15.94 40.37
C ALA A 633 -0.65 14.90 41.37
N HIS A 634 -0.28 13.71 40.88
CA HIS A 634 0.35 12.67 41.69
C HIS A 634 1.65 13.15 42.35
N LEU A 635 2.49 13.84 41.56
CA LEU A 635 3.76 14.36 42.04
C LEU A 635 3.58 15.47 43.09
N LEU A 636 2.61 16.37 42.89
CA LEU A 636 2.30 17.45 43.82
C LEU A 636 1.73 16.89 45.13
N LYS A 637 0.84 15.88 45.09
CA LYS A 637 0.40 15.17 46.30
C LYS A 637 1.54 14.47 47.01
N ALA A 638 2.44 13.78 46.30
CA ALA A 638 3.61 13.15 46.89
C ALA A 638 4.55 14.16 47.59
N LYS A 639 4.58 15.41 47.11
CA LYS A 639 5.32 16.53 47.72
C LYS A 639 4.55 17.25 48.85
N GLY A 640 3.30 16.86 49.11
CA GLY A 640 2.41 17.54 50.07
C GLY A 640 1.93 18.91 49.61
N ASP A 641 1.99 19.21 48.30
CA ASP A 641 1.55 20.47 47.71
C ASP A 641 0.09 20.37 47.31
N GLU A 642 -0.81 21.02 48.05
CA GLU A 642 -2.28 20.98 47.85
C GLU A 642 -2.76 21.48 46.48
N SER A 643 -1.91 22.10 45.65
CA SER A 643 -2.28 22.52 44.30
C SER A 643 -2.66 21.36 43.37
N TYR A 644 -2.35 20.11 43.73
CA TYR A 644 -2.85 18.92 43.01
C TYR A 644 -4.38 18.83 42.96
N LEU A 645 -5.08 19.36 43.97
CA LEU A 645 -6.54 19.30 44.05
C LEU A 645 -7.23 20.08 42.94
N LEU A 646 -6.58 21.14 42.44
CA LEU A 646 -7.11 21.92 41.32
C LEU A 646 -6.91 21.17 39.99
N LEU A 647 -5.77 20.51 39.81
CA LEU A 647 -5.56 19.61 38.66
C LEU A 647 -6.60 18.47 38.66
N VAL A 648 -6.95 17.94 39.83
CA VAL A 648 -8.01 16.91 39.98
C VAL A 648 -9.36 17.43 39.50
N GLU A 649 -9.73 18.66 39.87
CA GLU A 649 -10.98 19.30 39.44
C GLU A 649 -11.03 19.48 37.91
N ASP A 650 -9.93 19.94 37.33
CA ASP A 650 -9.78 20.15 35.90
C ASP A 650 -9.83 18.85 35.08
N ILE A 651 -9.16 17.80 35.58
CA ILE A 651 -9.17 16.46 35.00
C ILE A 651 -10.59 15.90 35.03
N ASN A 652 -11.31 16.07 36.14
CA ASN A 652 -12.70 15.64 36.29
C ASN A 652 -13.60 16.37 35.27
N GLN A 653 -13.48 17.69 35.13
CA GLN A 653 -14.26 18.46 34.15
C GLN A 653 -14.01 18.01 32.71
N PHE A 654 -12.77 17.64 32.36
CA PHE A 654 -12.46 17.03 31.06
C PHE A 654 -13.16 15.69 30.86
N PHE A 655 -13.36 14.89 31.90
CA PHE A 655 -14.01 13.59 31.80
C PHE A 655 -15.54 13.66 31.82
N GLU A 656 -16.11 14.67 32.48
CA GLU A 656 -17.55 14.93 32.47
C GLU A 656 -18.12 15.13 31.06
N GLN A 657 -17.36 15.76 30.14
CA GLN A 657 -17.81 15.95 28.74
C GLN A 657 -17.99 14.62 27.99
N TRP A 658 -17.37 13.55 28.48
CA TRP A 658 -17.47 12.19 27.96
C TRP A 658 -18.42 11.32 28.81
N ASN A 659 -19.20 11.93 29.72
CA ASN A 659 -20.09 11.24 30.67
C ASN A 659 -19.34 10.32 31.66
N MET A 660 -18.10 10.68 32.00
CA MET A 660 -17.20 9.90 32.82
C MET A 660 -16.94 10.62 34.15
N LEU A 661 -17.21 9.96 35.29
CA LEU A 661 -16.99 10.50 36.63
C LEU A 661 -15.72 9.90 37.21
N VAL A 662 -14.82 10.75 37.72
CA VAL A 662 -13.52 10.34 38.26
C VAL A 662 -13.29 10.99 39.62
N THR A 663 -12.83 10.23 40.62
CA THR A 663 -12.58 10.76 41.98
C THR A 663 -11.12 11.22 42.18
N GLU A 664 -10.87 11.98 43.25
CA GLU A 664 -9.51 12.38 43.67
C GLU A 664 -8.61 11.16 43.96
N GLU A 665 -9.16 10.12 44.58
CA GLU A 665 -8.44 8.90 44.91
C GLU A 665 -8.06 8.12 43.64
N ASP A 666 -8.95 8.15 42.62
CA ASP A 666 -8.68 7.58 41.30
C ASP A 666 -7.55 8.30 40.55
N ILE A 667 -7.48 9.63 40.65
CA ILE A 667 -6.51 10.48 39.94
C ILE A 667 -5.14 10.44 40.62
N VAL A 668 -5.10 10.38 41.95
CA VAL A 668 -3.89 10.70 42.71
C VAL A 668 -3.25 9.51 43.39
N ASP A 669 -3.96 8.41 43.67
CA ASP A 669 -3.38 7.22 44.35
C ASP A 669 -3.24 5.98 43.46
N ASN A 670 -3.61 6.07 42.17
CA ASN A 670 -3.51 4.98 41.21
C ASN A 670 -2.58 5.38 40.03
N THR A 671 -1.32 4.92 40.05
CA THR A 671 -0.20 5.47 39.22
C THR A 671 -0.18 5.04 37.75
N TRP A 672 -1.34 4.85 37.18
CA TRP A 672 -1.76 4.53 35.82
C TRP A 672 -3.23 4.94 36.12
N PHE A 673 -3.79 5.95 35.51
CA PHE A 673 -5.23 6.11 35.44
C PHE A 673 -5.66 5.65 34.04
N ARG A 674 -5.21 4.51 33.48
CA ARG A 674 -4.07 3.57 33.71
C ARG A 674 -3.90 3.01 32.22
N MET A 675 -2.91 3.46 31.42
CA MET A 675 -2.72 3.37 29.92
C MET A 675 -3.69 4.09 28.97
N ASN A 676 -4.61 4.90 29.49
CA ASN A 676 -5.82 5.39 28.83
C ASN A 676 -6.94 4.37 28.98
N MET A 677 -7.90 4.66 29.85
CA MET A 677 -9.25 4.09 29.94
C MET A 677 -9.47 2.80 29.15
N VAL A 678 -9.45 1.66 29.84
CA VAL A 678 -10.48 0.65 29.55
C VAL A 678 -11.74 1.21 30.22
N ASP A 679 -12.55 1.90 29.43
CA ASP A 679 -13.62 2.80 29.87
C ASP A 679 -14.40 2.32 31.10
N LEU A 680 -14.42 3.17 32.13
CA LEU A 680 -15.50 3.31 33.11
C LEU A 680 -16.13 2.02 33.65
N SER A 681 -15.50 1.38 34.63
CA SER A 681 -16.19 0.98 35.87
C SER A 681 -15.25 0.30 36.85
N GLU A 682 -15.55 0.55 38.11
CA GLU A 682 -15.00 0.02 39.36
C GLU A 682 -14.37 -1.39 39.26
N ASP A 683 -13.09 -1.50 39.64
CA ASP A 683 -12.31 -2.72 39.88
C ASP A 683 -11.49 -3.30 38.69
N PHE A 684 -10.15 -3.13 38.76
CA PHE A 684 -9.17 -3.82 37.88
C PHE A 684 -9.38 -5.35 37.90
N ASN A 685 -10.00 -5.88 38.96
CA ASN A 685 -10.40 -7.27 39.02
C ASN A 685 -11.51 -7.63 38.04
N SER A 686 -12.55 -6.81 37.91
CA SER A 686 -13.62 -6.98 36.94
C SER A 686 -13.08 -6.86 35.51
N LEU A 687 -12.21 -5.87 35.30
CA LEU A 687 -11.48 -5.70 34.04
C LEU A 687 -10.66 -6.96 33.70
N TYR A 688 -9.81 -7.45 34.61
CA TYR A 688 -9.03 -8.68 34.40
C TYR A 688 -9.91 -9.90 34.07
N ASP A 689 -11.07 -10.03 34.71
CA ASP A 689 -12.00 -11.15 34.50
C ASP A 689 -12.74 -11.04 33.15
N ASP A 690 -13.19 -9.84 32.74
CA ASP A 690 -13.75 -9.54 31.41
C ASP A 690 -12.69 -9.68 30.29
N LEU A 691 -11.43 -9.41 30.61
CA LEU A 691 -10.28 -9.52 29.71
C LEU A 691 -9.88 -10.98 29.43
N LEU A 692 -10.09 -11.88 30.39
CA LEU A 692 -9.90 -13.33 30.23
C LEU A 692 -11.03 -13.99 29.41
N ALA A 693 -12.15 -13.31 29.19
CA ALA A 693 -13.23 -13.78 28.33
C ALA A 693 -12.83 -13.77 26.84
N SER A 694 -12.12 -14.82 26.43
CA SER A 694 -11.66 -15.35 25.11
C SER A 694 -11.53 -14.50 23.84
N HIS A 695 -12.21 -13.37 23.65
CA HIS A 695 -12.20 -12.57 22.42
C HIS A 695 -11.30 -11.33 22.48
N LYS A 696 -10.87 -10.91 23.67
CA LYS A 696 -10.02 -9.70 23.89
C LYS A 696 -8.59 -10.00 24.36
N ARG A 697 -8.25 -11.27 24.59
CA ARG A 697 -6.95 -11.72 25.11
C ARG A 697 -5.78 -11.40 24.16
N GLU A 698 -5.97 -11.54 22.85
CA GLU A 698 -4.94 -11.21 21.83
C GLU A 698 -4.70 -9.69 21.75
N SER A 699 -5.77 -8.88 21.72
CA SER A 699 -5.73 -7.42 21.73
C SER A 699 -5.05 -6.81 22.96
N MET A 700 -4.85 -7.59 24.03
CA MET A 700 -4.10 -7.17 25.22
C MET A 700 -2.60 -7.41 25.11
N LEU A 701 -2.17 -8.46 24.41
CA LEU A 701 -0.75 -8.68 24.10
C LEU A 701 -0.19 -7.50 23.31
N ARG A 702 -1.00 -6.89 22.43
CA ARG A 702 -0.72 -5.61 21.76
C ARG A 702 -0.22 -4.54 22.73
N TYR A 703 -1.00 -4.28 23.77
CA TYR A 703 -0.80 -3.16 24.69
C TYR A 703 0.44 -3.35 25.57
N PHE A 704 0.77 -4.60 25.89
CA PHE A 704 1.87 -4.90 26.80
C PHE A 704 3.17 -5.31 26.10
N ALA A 705 3.11 -5.96 24.93
CA ALA A 705 4.29 -6.25 24.13
C ALA A 705 4.86 -4.97 23.48
N LEU A 706 3.99 -4.01 23.10
CA LEU A 706 4.43 -2.62 22.82
C LEU A 706 4.80 -1.83 24.08
N GLY A 707 4.22 -2.18 25.24
CA GLY A 707 4.14 -1.30 26.41
C GLY A 707 4.78 -1.73 27.71
N LYS A 708 5.65 -2.73 27.69
CA LYS A 708 6.58 -2.96 28.80
C LYS A 708 7.38 -1.67 29.16
N GLY A 709 7.60 -0.77 28.19
CA GLY A 709 8.13 0.58 28.44
C GLY A 709 7.10 1.62 28.94
N PHE A 710 5.82 1.53 28.55
CA PHE A 710 4.75 2.51 28.84
C PHE A 710 4.10 2.37 30.22
N ILE A 711 4.33 1.25 30.89
CA ILE A 711 3.68 0.90 32.15
C ILE A 711 4.72 1.00 33.25
N SER A 712 4.54 1.92 34.20
CA SER A 712 5.40 1.99 35.38
C SER A 712 5.21 0.71 36.22
N PRO A 713 6.20 -0.20 36.29
CA PRO A 713 6.06 -1.45 37.02
C PRO A 713 5.95 -1.22 38.53
N HIS A 714 6.39 -0.07 39.05
CA HIS A 714 6.62 0.15 40.48
C HIS A 714 5.37 -0.02 41.37
N TYR A 715 4.20 0.39 40.89
CA TYR A 715 2.96 0.35 41.69
C TYR A 715 2.04 -0.80 41.30
N LEU A 716 2.05 -1.17 40.02
CA LEU A 716 1.25 -2.27 39.52
C LEU A 716 1.83 -3.62 39.93
N SER A 717 3.16 -3.78 40.00
CA SER A 717 3.82 -4.99 40.51
C SER A 717 3.45 -5.35 41.96
N LYS A 718 2.80 -4.42 42.69
CA LYS A 718 2.28 -4.65 44.05
C LYS A 718 0.83 -5.16 44.06
N GLN A 719 0.11 -5.13 42.93
CA GLN A 719 -1.26 -5.64 42.83
C GLN A 719 -1.27 -7.13 42.41
N PRO A 720 -1.95 -8.03 43.13
CA PRO A 720 -1.95 -9.46 42.85
C PRO A 720 -2.36 -9.85 41.42
N LYS A 721 -3.46 -9.27 40.91
CA LYS A 721 -3.93 -9.55 39.54
C LYS A 721 -3.02 -8.98 38.45
N TYR A 722 -2.25 -7.93 38.75
CA TYR A 722 -1.24 -7.44 37.81
C TYR A 722 -0.03 -8.37 37.74
N ILE A 723 0.41 -8.92 38.89
CA ILE A 723 1.46 -9.95 38.90
C ILE A 723 1.00 -11.18 38.09
N GLU A 724 -0.26 -11.60 38.27
CA GLU A 724 -0.86 -12.69 37.50
C GLU A 724 -0.92 -12.36 36.00
N PHE A 725 -1.35 -11.15 35.66
CA PHE A 725 -1.35 -10.64 34.30
C PHE A 725 0.07 -10.61 33.68
N GLU A 726 1.08 -10.12 34.41
CA GLU A 726 2.47 -10.06 33.97
C GLU A 726 3.03 -11.46 33.73
N ALA A 727 2.69 -12.42 34.60
CA ALA A 727 3.05 -13.82 34.41
C ALA A 727 2.41 -14.40 33.14
N LEU A 728 1.12 -14.14 32.89
CA LEU A 728 0.42 -14.57 31.66
C LEU A 728 1.07 -13.97 30.40
N LEU A 729 1.45 -12.70 30.45
CA LEU A 729 2.14 -12.05 29.34
C LEU A 729 3.51 -12.68 29.08
N ASN A 730 4.32 -12.88 30.12
CA ASN A 730 5.64 -13.49 29.98
C ASN A 730 5.51 -14.91 29.40
N GLN A 731 4.52 -15.68 29.86
CA GLN A 731 4.22 -17.01 29.33
C GLN A 731 3.83 -16.96 27.84
N GLU A 732 3.03 -15.98 27.43
CA GLU A 732 2.62 -15.83 26.04
C GLU A 732 3.76 -15.37 25.14
N MET A 733 4.62 -14.45 25.61
CA MET A 733 5.83 -14.06 24.88
C MET A 733 6.81 -15.24 24.75
N GLU A 734 6.95 -16.06 25.79
CA GLU A 734 7.72 -17.30 25.74
C GLU A 734 7.11 -18.29 24.74
N ARG A 735 5.77 -18.43 24.70
CA ARG A 735 5.08 -19.25 23.70
C ARG A 735 5.37 -18.77 22.28
N GLN A 736 5.27 -17.47 22.02
CA GLN A 736 5.57 -16.91 20.69
C GLN A 736 7.04 -17.05 20.31
N ARG A 737 7.96 -16.89 21.27
CA ARG A 737 9.39 -17.19 21.06
C ARG A 737 9.61 -18.65 20.69
N ASN A 738 8.97 -19.58 21.39
CA ASN A 738 9.10 -21.01 21.11
C ASN A 738 8.51 -21.38 19.74
N ILE A 739 7.42 -20.74 19.31
CA ILE A 739 6.92 -20.89 17.93
C ILE A 739 8.01 -20.52 16.91
N ILE A 740 8.71 -19.41 17.13
CA ILE A 740 9.80 -19.00 16.24
C ILE A 740 10.93 -20.03 16.27
N ILE A 741 11.37 -20.46 17.45
CA ILE A 741 12.46 -21.44 17.60
C ILE A 741 12.12 -22.80 16.96
N ASP A 742 10.90 -23.30 17.17
CA ASP A 742 10.52 -24.66 16.79
C ASP A 742 9.99 -24.76 15.36
N GLN A 743 9.21 -23.76 14.91
CA GLN A 743 8.46 -23.81 13.65
C GLN A 743 9.03 -22.90 12.57
N HIS A 744 9.78 -21.86 12.97
CA HIS A 744 10.32 -20.86 12.06
C HIS A 744 11.79 -20.51 12.36
N PRO A 745 12.70 -21.51 12.47
CA PRO A 745 14.11 -21.26 12.80
C PRO A 745 14.80 -20.34 11.78
N GLU A 746 14.29 -20.26 10.55
CA GLU A 746 14.76 -19.34 9.51
C GLU A 746 14.66 -17.86 9.91
N LEU A 747 13.77 -17.50 10.84
CA LEU A 747 13.64 -16.14 11.36
C LEU A 747 14.72 -15.80 12.40
N ILE A 748 15.53 -16.78 12.83
CA ILE A 748 16.62 -16.61 13.79
C ILE A 748 17.98 -16.72 13.08
N ASP A 749 18.04 -17.50 12.00
CA ASP A 749 19.22 -17.73 11.18
C ASP A 749 19.55 -16.52 10.29
N ILE A 750 20.13 -15.47 10.87
CA ILE A 750 20.67 -14.34 10.10
C ILE A 750 21.82 -14.85 9.22
N PRO A 751 21.85 -14.57 7.91
CA PRO A 751 23.08 -14.70 7.14
C PRO A 751 24.05 -13.59 7.57
N MET A 752 24.76 -13.82 8.69
CA MET A 752 25.79 -12.95 9.29
C MET A 752 26.99 -12.63 8.37
N ASN A 753 26.95 -13.07 7.11
CA ASN A 753 28.10 -13.08 6.21
C ASN A 753 28.22 -11.88 5.28
N ASN A 754 27.29 -10.93 5.25
CA ASN A 754 27.44 -9.71 4.45
C ASN A 754 26.99 -8.48 5.24
N LEU A 755 27.94 -7.90 5.99
CA LEU A 755 27.97 -6.46 6.26
C LEU A 755 28.73 -5.78 5.11
#